data_AF-A0A4V3AMQ3-F1
#
_entry.id   AF-A0A4V3AMQ3-F1
#
_cell.length_a   1.000
_cell.length_b   1.000
_cell.length_c   1.000
_cell.angle_alpha   90.00
_cell.angle_beta   90.00
_cell.angle_gamma   90.00
#
_symmetry.space_group_name_H-M   'P 1'
#
loop_
_entity.id
_entity.type
_entity.pdbx_description
1 polymer ?
#
loop_
_entity_poly.entity_id
_entity_poly.type
_entity_poly.pdbx_seq_one_letter_code
_entity_poly.pdbx_strand_id
1 'polypeptide(L)'
;MGPVVVAIGLLCTGLPAIVVPPAVAQVQVNSVIAGTLSEQRAVLRSRITAAKAHYVESRNFISLLPRANGLIVKDAIAAGTISLQKAADLVTAANTQTAMTAATVAVDNEKLRASTVLVSARQLKTLYDLRAVQQSVAKNALVGSLNGSVTQAAYQSAKTRAAAFTTLLAADSANQLAVIGKVARPHTLKSPAWKTALETGSATIPSAAGWVGFPGGCALPAASSTFAPKLPAAGPGVITNGAMVAATNARGATDSMLAPIHQQMLRSASAQATEVLTLDQLRAGYAPRVARLGYGWLQANNAQAGAALRSDAKKVIEGGPESMSTLNSSHLLLAAGTAADWSSATGLEESVLIRWIGPHTCLHADKENFVDAATNIAAIHNTATFVASAVFLEKSPVQAAALARESLVSIQPALRMITTDGGTQEGPGYWTYQSRALATLYSTLPNAYATPPMAMPSPAKMSNYVLNSTGPDNLPVPFADADPNPLSPLMPAWDAYARKAPAVAAWVARELKAKPDAHLMWWWTPSTSVPAKVSSLYPQTGLAALHLPGGTATLKGGDNAANHAHLDLGSVSFYRRGVQWSVDPGGEKGSPPGYYSEPTRWNYWKTKTASHSTLMIGANNQPRSAKAATTLVNATTASVNLVGALPGTTSASRTVVHGSTSMAIKDVVRSDSALPLTWQWVTDAAVSINPDTKRVVLRKNGQTAYIRFEGVPAGAVLTAAPAPETSSTGAVLTVVKLSMPNVTSLNLTSIVW
;
A
#
# COMPACT_ATOMS: atom_id res chain seq x y z
N MET A 1 46.43 -48.75 -4.68
CA MET A 1 46.67 -49.63 -3.50
C MET A 1 45.32 -49.94 -2.89
N GLY A 2 44.97 -51.22 -2.74
CA GLY A 2 43.67 -51.65 -2.20
C GLY A 2 43.77 -52.15 -0.74
N PRO A 3 43.09 -53.26 -0.39
CA PRO A 3 41.80 -53.12 0.31
C PRO A 3 41.54 -54.12 1.47
N VAL A 4 40.58 -53.80 2.35
CA VAL A 4 39.90 -54.71 3.32
C VAL A 4 38.48 -54.14 3.55
N VAL A 5 37.33 -54.82 3.43
CA VAL A 5 36.92 -56.20 3.08
C VAL A 5 36.96 -57.26 4.20
N VAL A 6 35.90 -57.32 5.02
CA VAL A 6 35.30 -58.57 5.56
C VAL A 6 33.76 -58.46 5.50
N ALA A 7 33.07 -59.57 5.25
CA ALA A 7 31.63 -59.67 5.00
C ALA A 7 30.95 -60.71 5.93
N ILE A 8 29.79 -61.27 5.51
CA ILE A 8 28.96 -62.33 6.12
C ILE A 8 27.88 -61.78 7.09
N GLY A 9 26.60 -62.16 7.00
CA GLY A 9 25.95 -63.11 6.08
C GLY A 9 24.42 -63.08 6.11
N LEU A 10 23.79 -63.86 5.21
CA LEU A 10 22.33 -63.99 5.04
C LEU A 10 21.65 -64.70 6.23
N LEU A 11 20.36 -64.39 6.47
CA LEU A 11 19.28 -65.37 6.32
C LEU A 11 17.87 -64.73 6.35
N CYS A 12 16.93 -65.35 5.64
CA CYS A 12 15.54 -64.91 5.51
C CYS A 12 14.70 -65.23 6.76
N THR A 13 13.63 -64.47 7.01
CA THR A 13 12.22 -64.95 7.07
C THR A 13 11.27 -63.91 7.67
N GLY A 14 9.97 -64.00 7.33
CA GLY A 14 8.89 -63.63 8.26
C GLY A 14 8.40 -62.18 8.27
N LEU A 15 7.37 -61.90 7.45
CA LEU A 15 6.30 -61.00 7.90
C LEU A 15 5.61 -61.62 9.13
N PRO A 16 5.06 -60.78 10.02
CA PRO A 16 3.77 -61.12 10.61
C PRO A 16 2.72 -60.03 10.38
N ALA A 17 1.48 -60.47 10.19
CA ALA A 17 0.32 -59.61 10.06
C ALA A 17 0.02 -58.85 11.37
N ILE A 18 -0.67 -57.71 11.24
CA ILE A 18 -1.29 -57.02 12.36
C ILE A 18 -2.46 -57.88 12.87
N VAL A 19 -2.20 -58.71 13.87
CA VAL A 19 -3.23 -59.42 14.63
C VAL A 19 -3.74 -58.49 15.74
N VAL A 20 -5.05 -58.30 15.77
CA VAL A 20 -5.76 -57.55 16.81
C VAL A 20 -5.76 -58.36 18.12
N PRO A 21 -5.21 -57.84 19.23
CA PRO A 21 -5.43 -58.43 20.56
C PRO A 21 -6.84 -58.09 21.08
N PRO A 22 -7.46 -58.97 21.89
CA PRO A 22 -8.87 -58.88 22.25
C PRO A 22 -9.18 -57.78 23.26
N ALA A 23 -10.48 -57.54 23.46
CA ALA A 23 -11.02 -56.62 24.45
C ALA A 23 -10.38 -56.82 25.84
N VAL A 24 -9.69 -55.80 26.33
CA VAL A 24 -9.21 -55.77 27.71
C VAL A 24 -10.43 -55.64 28.62
N ALA A 25 -10.57 -56.60 29.53
CA ALA A 25 -11.63 -56.65 30.52
C ALA A 25 -11.72 -55.36 31.34
N GLN A 26 -12.89 -55.11 31.94
CA GLN A 26 -13.07 -54.04 32.93
C GLN A 26 -12.08 -54.23 34.08
N VAL A 27 -10.98 -53.48 34.05
CA VAL A 27 -10.17 -53.24 35.24
C VAL A 27 -11.04 -52.41 36.17
N GLN A 28 -11.53 -53.03 37.25
CA GLN A 28 -12.05 -52.28 38.39
C GLN A 28 -10.96 -51.30 38.82
N VAL A 29 -11.21 -50.00 38.63
CA VAL A 29 -10.34 -48.97 39.16
C VAL A 29 -10.54 -48.97 40.67
N ASN A 30 -9.68 -49.70 41.37
CA ASN A 30 -9.51 -49.56 42.80
C ASN A 30 -9.37 -48.06 43.11
N SER A 31 -10.12 -47.60 44.11
CA SER A 31 -10.21 -46.19 44.49
C SER A 31 -8.85 -45.69 44.99
N VAL A 32 -8.03 -45.18 44.07
CA VAL A 32 -6.81 -44.46 44.42
C VAL A 32 -7.23 -43.19 45.15
N ILE A 33 -6.69 -43.03 46.35
CA ILE A 33 -6.90 -41.94 47.30
C ILE A 33 -7.06 -40.61 46.55
N ALA A 34 -8.19 -39.94 46.76
CA ALA A 34 -8.37 -38.56 46.32
C ALA A 34 -7.34 -37.70 47.05
N GLY A 35 -6.25 -37.36 46.37
CA GLY A 35 -5.16 -36.58 46.94
C GLY A 35 -5.68 -35.30 47.59
N THR A 36 -5.02 -34.86 48.64
CA THR A 36 -5.34 -33.62 49.36
C THR A 36 -5.46 -32.44 48.38
N LEU A 37 -6.19 -31.38 48.76
CA LEU A 37 -6.27 -30.16 47.95
C LEU A 37 -4.87 -29.58 47.64
N SER A 38 -3.88 -29.82 48.49
CA SER A 38 -2.47 -29.45 48.25
C SER A 38 -1.82 -30.26 47.12
N GLU A 39 -2.03 -31.58 47.07
CA GLU A 39 -1.51 -32.44 46.00
C GLU A 39 -2.20 -32.16 44.65
N GLN A 40 -3.53 -31.99 44.65
CA GLN A 40 -4.28 -31.55 43.47
C GLN A 40 -3.76 -30.19 42.97
N ARG A 41 -3.55 -29.23 43.86
CA ARG A 41 -2.98 -27.91 43.54
C ARG A 41 -1.57 -28.00 42.95
N ALA A 42 -0.72 -28.92 43.43
CA ALA A 42 0.61 -29.15 42.88
C ALA A 42 0.55 -29.69 41.43
N VAL A 43 -0.35 -30.65 41.16
CA VAL A 43 -0.59 -31.18 39.81
C VAL A 43 -1.09 -30.07 38.87
N LEU A 44 -2.05 -29.25 39.30
CA LEU A 44 -2.56 -28.14 38.47
C LEU A 44 -1.50 -27.06 38.22
N ARG A 45 -0.63 -26.74 39.19
CA ARG A 45 0.52 -25.84 38.99
C ARG A 45 1.49 -26.38 37.93
N SER A 46 1.74 -27.69 37.91
CA SER A 46 2.54 -28.32 36.83
C SER A 46 1.87 -28.18 35.45
N ARG A 47 0.55 -28.40 35.36
CA ARG A 47 -0.22 -28.20 34.11
C ARG A 47 -0.20 -26.74 33.64
N ILE A 48 -0.32 -25.77 34.55
CA ILE A 48 -0.19 -24.33 34.25
C ILE A 48 1.19 -24.00 33.70
N THR A 49 2.26 -24.53 34.31
CA THR A 49 3.64 -24.34 33.83
C THR A 49 3.83 -24.89 32.42
N ALA A 50 3.30 -26.08 32.12
CA ALA A 50 3.32 -26.65 30.77
C ALA A 50 2.54 -25.80 29.75
N ALA A 51 1.35 -25.31 30.11
CA ALA A 51 0.57 -24.42 29.25
C ALA A 51 1.31 -23.09 28.98
N LYS A 52 1.97 -22.51 29.99
CA LYS A 52 2.82 -21.33 29.85
C LYS A 52 4.01 -21.57 28.92
N ALA A 53 4.64 -22.76 29.01
CA ALA A 53 5.74 -23.13 28.12
C ALA A 53 5.28 -23.20 26.65
N HIS A 54 4.11 -23.80 26.36
CA HIS A 54 3.55 -23.80 25.00
C HIS A 54 3.31 -22.39 24.45
N TYR A 55 2.78 -21.46 25.25
CA TYR A 55 2.61 -20.06 24.83
C TYR A 55 3.94 -19.33 24.59
N VAL A 56 5.00 -19.69 25.31
CA VAL A 56 6.35 -19.14 25.07
C VAL A 56 6.93 -19.71 23.78
N GLU A 57 6.91 -21.03 23.58
CA GLU A 57 7.42 -21.69 22.37
C GLU A 57 6.68 -21.20 21.11
N SER A 58 5.36 -20.98 21.21
CA SER A 58 4.53 -20.47 20.11
C SER A 58 5.02 -19.12 19.56
N ARG A 59 5.72 -18.30 20.36
CA ARG A 59 6.25 -16.99 19.93
C ARG A 59 7.28 -17.12 18.82
N ASN A 60 8.03 -18.22 18.80
CA ASN A 60 9.06 -18.50 17.79
C ASN A 60 8.48 -18.62 16.38
N PHE A 61 7.19 -18.90 16.24
CA PHE A 61 6.52 -19.02 14.94
C PHE A 61 5.97 -17.69 14.41
N ILE A 62 5.85 -16.64 15.23
CA ILE A 62 5.21 -15.36 14.82
C ILE A 62 5.91 -14.74 13.61
N SER A 63 7.24 -14.72 13.59
CA SER A 63 8.07 -14.19 12.49
C SER A 63 8.35 -15.19 11.37
N LEU A 64 7.99 -16.46 11.56
CA LEU A 64 8.19 -17.53 10.58
C LEU A 64 6.96 -17.78 9.70
N LEU A 65 5.86 -17.10 9.98
CA LEU A 65 4.57 -17.23 9.30
C LEU A 65 4.26 -15.97 8.47
N PRO A 66 3.39 -16.08 7.45
CA PRO A 66 2.74 -14.93 6.82
C PRO A 66 2.21 -13.93 7.85
N ARG A 67 2.33 -12.63 7.56
CA ARG A 67 2.03 -11.55 8.52
C ARG A 67 0.70 -11.73 9.24
N ALA A 68 -0.39 -11.99 8.51
CA ALA A 68 -1.71 -12.17 9.11
C ALA A 68 -1.79 -13.40 10.05
N ASN A 69 -1.14 -14.51 9.68
CA ASN A 69 -1.12 -15.73 10.48
C ASN A 69 -0.26 -15.55 11.74
N GLY A 70 0.89 -14.86 11.62
CA GLY A 70 1.75 -14.50 12.75
C GLY A 70 1.05 -13.58 13.76
N LEU A 71 0.26 -12.61 13.28
CA LEU A 71 -0.58 -11.76 14.14
C LEU A 71 -1.65 -12.57 14.89
N ILE A 72 -2.34 -13.49 14.21
CA ILE A 72 -3.34 -14.37 14.86
C ILE A 72 -2.69 -15.24 15.95
N VAL A 73 -1.49 -15.78 15.71
CA VAL A 73 -0.70 -16.52 16.73
C VAL A 73 -0.36 -15.60 17.91
N LYS A 74 0.15 -14.40 17.64
CA LYS A 74 0.51 -13.40 18.67
C LYS A 74 -0.68 -13.04 19.57
N ASP A 75 -1.83 -12.76 18.97
CA ASP A 75 -3.03 -12.34 19.69
C ASP A 75 -3.63 -13.50 20.50
N ALA A 76 -3.59 -14.72 19.96
CA ALA A 76 -3.96 -15.94 20.67
C ALA A 76 -3.06 -16.22 21.89
N ILE A 77 -1.74 -15.97 21.78
CA ILE A 77 -0.81 -16.04 22.91
C ILE A 77 -1.15 -15.00 23.97
N ALA A 78 -1.45 -13.76 23.57
CA ALA A 78 -1.76 -12.67 24.51
C ALA A 78 -3.06 -12.96 25.29
N ALA A 79 -4.15 -13.28 24.59
CA ALA A 79 -5.43 -13.63 25.21
C ALA A 79 -5.34 -14.92 26.06
N GLY A 80 -4.62 -15.93 25.56
CA GLY A 80 -4.38 -17.18 26.27
C GLY A 80 -3.55 -17.01 27.55
N THR A 81 -2.55 -16.12 27.54
CA THR A 81 -1.75 -15.81 28.75
C THR A 81 -2.62 -15.19 29.84
N ILE A 82 -3.52 -14.27 29.48
CA ILE A 82 -4.46 -13.64 30.42
C ILE A 82 -5.46 -14.67 30.99
N SER A 83 -6.02 -15.54 30.15
CA SER A 83 -6.93 -16.60 30.59
C SER A 83 -6.25 -17.64 31.49
N LEU A 84 -5.02 -18.03 31.17
CA LEU A 84 -4.23 -18.96 31.99
C LEU A 84 -3.90 -18.38 33.37
N GLN A 85 -3.64 -17.06 33.49
CA GLN A 85 -3.47 -16.42 34.79
C GLN A 85 -4.74 -16.53 35.64
N LYS A 86 -5.92 -16.23 35.06
CA LYS A 86 -7.21 -16.39 35.77
C LYS A 86 -7.44 -17.84 36.24
N ALA A 87 -7.05 -18.83 35.44
CA ALA A 87 -7.10 -20.23 35.84
C ALA A 87 -6.14 -20.55 37.01
N ALA A 88 -4.93 -19.95 37.03
CA ALA A 88 -3.99 -20.08 38.14
C ALA A 88 -4.48 -19.39 39.43
N ASP A 89 -5.21 -18.27 39.30
CA ASP A 89 -5.83 -17.56 40.43
C ASP A 89 -6.94 -18.44 41.05
N LEU A 90 -7.77 -19.10 40.23
CA LEU A 90 -8.76 -20.09 40.70
C LEU A 90 -8.11 -21.26 41.47
N VAL A 91 -7.00 -21.80 40.96
CA VAL A 91 -6.23 -22.88 41.64
C VAL A 91 -5.66 -22.43 43.00
N THR A 92 -5.34 -21.14 43.12
CA THR A 92 -4.84 -20.55 44.36
C THR A 92 -5.98 -20.30 45.36
N ALA A 93 -7.12 -19.79 44.90
CA ALA A 93 -8.30 -19.51 45.73
C ALA A 93 -9.11 -20.77 46.12
N ALA A 94 -8.97 -21.89 45.40
CA ALA A 94 -9.73 -23.10 45.66
C ALA A 94 -9.41 -23.72 47.03
N ASN A 95 -10.32 -23.51 47.99
CA ASN A 95 -10.29 -24.02 49.37
C ASN A 95 -11.29 -25.17 49.63
N THR A 96 -12.12 -25.52 48.65
CA THR A 96 -13.06 -26.65 48.69
C THR A 96 -12.82 -27.59 47.51
N GLN A 97 -13.26 -28.85 47.61
CA GLN A 97 -13.15 -29.79 46.50
C GLN A 97 -13.94 -29.33 45.27
N THR A 98 -15.12 -28.73 45.44
CA THR A 98 -15.93 -28.16 44.35
C THR A 98 -15.18 -27.05 43.61
N ALA A 99 -14.53 -26.13 44.34
CA ALA A 99 -13.70 -25.09 43.74
C ALA A 99 -12.45 -25.68 43.03
N MET A 100 -11.84 -26.73 43.60
CA MET A 100 -10.70 -27.41 42.99
C MET A 100 -11.07 -28.15 41.69
N THR A 101 -12.25 -28.77 41.64
CA THR A 101 -12.81 -29.37 40.42
C THR A 101 -13.06 -28.31 39.34
N ALA A 102 -13.64 -27.15 39.70
CA ALA A 102 -13.84 -26.04 38.77
C ALA A 102 -12.49 -25.47 38.26
N ALA A 103 -11.51 -25.31 39.15
CA ALA A 103 -10.17 -24.88 38.78
C ALA A 103 -9.45 -25.90 37.87
N THR A 104 -9.67 -27.20 38.08
CA THR A 104 -9.15 -28.27 37.21
C THR A 104 -9.67 -28.13 35.78
N VAL A 105 -10.99 -27.95 35.62
CA VAL A 105 -11.62 -27.73 34.30
C VAL A 105 -11.07 -26.48 33.62
N ALA A 106 -10.90 -25.37 34.36
CA ALA A 106 -10.31 -24.15 33.82
C ALA A 106 -8.86 -24.35 33.34
N VAL A 107 -8.02 -25.03 34.13
CA VAL A 107 -6.63 -25.33 33.77
C VAL A 107 -6.52 -26.29 32.59
N ASP A 108 -7.36 -27.32 32.51
CA ASP A 108 -7.32 -28.28 31.40
C ASP A 108 -7.80 -27.65 30.08
N ASN A 109 -8.79 -26.75 30.15
CA ASN A 109 -9.21 -25.94 29.01
C ASN A 109 -8.08 -25.03 28.50
N GLU A 110 -7.37 -24.33 29.39
CA GLU A 110 -6.25 -23.47 28.99
C GLU A 110 -5.00 -24.25 28.57
N LYS A 111 -4.76 -25.44 29.13
CA LYS A 111 -3.73 -26.37 28.64
C LYS A 111 -4.04 -26.84 27.22
N LEU A 112 -5.30 -27.16 26.92
CA LEU A 112 -5.73 -27.49 25.56
C LEU A 112 -5.54 -26.27 24.64
N ARG A 113 -6.03 -25.08 25.02
CA ARG A 113 -5.87 -23.83 24.23
C ARG A 113 -4.39 -23.56 23.90
N ALA A 114 -3.50 -23.65 24.89
CA ALA A 114 -2.07 -23.40 24.72
C ALA A 114 -1.40 -24.43 23.79
N SER A 115 -1.75 -25.72 23.96
CA SER A 115 -1.32 -26.80 23.05
C SER A 115 -1.77 -26.54 21.61
N THR A 116 -3.02 -26.08 21.44
CA THR A 116 -3.58 -25.80 20.12
C THR A 116 -2.90 -24.63 19.44
N VAL A 117 -2.58 -23.55 20.16
CA VAL A 117 -1.78 -22.45 19.60
C VAL A 117 -0.42 -22.94 19.11
N LEU A 118 0.30 -23.73 19.90
CA LEU A 118 1.61 -24.26 19.52
C LEU A 118 1.55 -25.19 18.31
N VAL A 119 0.68 -26.19 18.34
CA VAL A 119 0.57 -27.20 17.28
C VAL A 119 0.06 -26.57 15.98
N SER A 120 -0.97 -25.71 16.04
CA SER A 120 -1.48 -25.03 14.84
C SER A 120 -0.45 -24.04 14.27
N ALA A 121 0.33 -23.33 15.08
CA ALA A 121 1.41 -22.47 14.58
C ALA A 121 2.52 -23.28 13.87
N ARG A 122 2.93 -24.42 14.44
CA ARG A 122 3.89 -25.34 13.83
C ARG A 122 3.35 -25.94 12.53
N GLN A 123 2.09 -26.36 12.51
CA GLN A 123 1.42 -26.89 11.31
C GLN A 123 1.27 -25.83 10.22
N LEU A 124 0.92 -24.58 10.55
CA LEU A 124 0.88 -23.46 9.60
C LEU A 124 2.26 -23.20 8.97
N LYS A 125 3.36 -23.37 9.73
CA LYS A 125 4.72 -23.28 9.19
C LYS A 125 5.01 -24.39 8.18
N THR A 126 4.65 -25.64 8.50
CA THR A 126 4.74 -26.77 7.56
C THR A 126 3.98 -26.50 6.25
N LEU A 127 2.75 -25.97 6.33
CA LEU A 127 1.94 -25.63 5.16
C LEU A 127 2.55 -24.50 4.34
N TYR A 128 3.14 -23.51 4.99
CA TYR A 128 3.84 -22.41 4.32
C TYR A 128 5.07 -22.92 3.55
N ASP A 129 5.88 -23.79 4.16
CA ASP A 129 7.08 -24.37 3.53
C ASP A 129 6.75 -25.23 2.30
N LEU A 130 5.62 -25.96 2.35
CA LEU A 130 5.14 -26.76 1.22
C LEU A 130 4.74 -25.92 -0.01
N ARG A 131 4.54 -24.60 0.13
CA ARG A 131 4.30 -23.72 -1.04
C ARG A 131 5.51 -23.68 -1.97
N ALA A 132 6.73 -23.66 -1.44
CA ALA A 132 7.95 -23.61 -2.24
C ALA A 132 8.09 -24.86 -3.14
N VAL A 133 7.63 -26.02 -2.66
CA VAL A 133 7.65 -27.29 -3.41
C VAL A 133 6.78 -27.19 -4.67
N GLN A 134 5.50 -26.81 -4.54
CA GLN A 134 4.63 -26.69 -5.73
C GLN A 134 5.05 -25.53 -6.65
N GLN A 135 5.60 -24.44 -6.09
CA GLN A 135 6.17 -23.36 -6.88
C GLN A 135 7.33 -23.84 -7.75
N SER A 136 8.22 -24.67 -7.21
CA SER A 136 9.32 -25.29 -7.96
C SER A 136 8.78 -26.21 -9.06
N VAL A 137 7.84 -27.10 -8.75
CA VAL A 137 7.22 -28.02 -9.73
C VAL A 137 6.56 -27.25 -10.89
N ALA A 138 5.77 -26.22 -10.60
CA ALA A 138 5.11 -25.41 -11.63
C ALA A 138 6.12 -24.62 -12.49
N LYS A 139 7.12 -23.99 -11.88
CA LYS A 139 8.16 -23.22 -12.60
C LYS A 139 9.02 -24.12 -13.49
N ASN A 140 9.43 -25.29 -13.00
CA ASN A 140 10.23 -26.25 -13.76
C ASN A 140 9.43 -26.83 -14.93
N ALA A 141 8.14 -27.16 -14.73
CA ALA A 141 7.26 -27.61 -15.80
C ALA A 141 7.06 -26.52 -16.88
N LEU A 142 6.91 -25.24 -16.49
CA LEU A 142 6.85 -24.13 -17.44
C LEU A 142 8.16 -23.99 -18.23
N VAL A 143 9.32 -24.02 -17.57
CA VAL A 143 10.63 -23.92 -18.24
C VAL A 143 10.81 -25.05 -19.25
N GLY A 144 10.47 -26.28 -18.85
CA GLY A 144 10.48 -27.45 -19.75
C GLY A 144 9.50 -27.36 -20.91
N SER A 145 8.33 -26.73 -20.72
CA SER A 145 7.38 -26.49 -21.80
C SER A 145 7.90 -25.44 -22.79
N LEU A 146 8.50 -24.36 -22.28
CA LEU A 146 9.01 -23.24 -23.11
C LEU A 146 10.27 -23.60 -23.91
N ASN A 147 11.09 -24.54 -23.42
CA ASN A 147 12.28 -25.01 -24.13
C ASN A 147 12.08 -26.36 -24.88
N GLY A 148 10.87 -26.93 -24.83
CA GLY A 148 10.53 -28.18 -25.50
C GLY A 148 10.99 -29.47 -24.82
N SER A 149 11.62 -29.43 -23.63
CA SER A 149 12.04 -30.64 -22.90
C SER A 149 10.89 -31.37 -22.20
N VAL A 150 9.72 -30.73 -22.05
CA VAL A 150 8.50 -31.31 -21.46
C VAL A 150 7.35 -31.19 -22.45
N THR A 151 6.63 -32.30 -22.68
CA THR A 151 5.47 -32.29 -23.60
C THR A 151 4.32 -31.46 -23.04
N GLN A 152 3.48 -30.90 -23.92
CA GLN A 152 2.31 -30.11 -23.49
C GLN A 152 1.38 -30.90 -22.56
N ALA A 153 1.20 -32.20 -22.79
CA ALA A 153 0.41 -33.06 -21.91
C ALA A 153 1.03 -33.21 -20.50
N ALA A 154 2.35 -33.39 -20.42
CA ALA A 154 3.07 -33.46 -19.15
C ALA A 154 3.03 -32.11 -18.40
N TYR A 155 3.16 -30.98 -19.12
CA TYR A 155 3.00 -29.64 -18.56
C TYR A 155 1.59 -29.43 -17.98
N GLN A 156 0.52 -29.70 -18.74
CA GLN A 156 -0.86 -29.53 -18.26
C GLN A 156 -1.18 -30.46 -17.07
N SER A 157 -0.61 -31.67 -17.05
CA SER A 157 -0.72 -32.59 -15.90
C SER A 157 -0.03 -32.03 -14.65
N ALA A 158 1.20 -31.51 -14.77
CA ALA A 158 1.92 -30.88 -13.66
C ALA A 158 1.20 -29.61 -13.15
N LYS A 159 0.74 -28.75 -14.08
CA LYS A 159 -0.06 -27.54 -13.81
C LYS A 159 -1.32 -27.88 -13.00
N THR A 160 -2.05 -28.92 -13.41
CA THR A 160 -3.28 -29.38 -12.73
C THR A 160 -2.99 -29.88 -11.31
N ARG A 161 -1.95 -30.72 -11.12
CA ARG A 161 -1.55 -31.20 -9.79
C ARG A 161 -1.11 -30.06 -8.88
N ALA A 162 -0.30 -29.13 -9.37
CA ALA A 162 0.14 -27.96 -8.60
C ALA A 162 -1.05 -27.10 -8.16
N ALA A 163 -1.98 -26.79 -9.07
CA ALA A 163 -3.21 -26.06 -8.74
C ALA A 163 -4.03 -26.79 -7.66
N ALA A 164 -4.30 -28.08 -7.81
CA ALA A 164 -5.02 -28.88 -6.81
C ALA A 164 -4.32 -28.86 -5.44
N PHE A 165 -2.99 -29.05 -5.41
CA PHE A 165 -2.22 -29.02 -4.16
C PHE A 165 -2.33 -27.67 -3.42
N THR A 166 -2.34 -26.53 -4.14
CA THR A 166 -2.54 -25.22 -3.49
C THR A 166 -3.90 -25.09 -2.79
N THR A 167 -4.95 -25.74 -3.30
CA THR A 167 -6.28 -25.74 -2.66
C THR A 167 -6.27 -26.54 -1.35
N LEU A 168 -5.54 -27.67 -1.30
CA LEU A 168 -5.36 -28.45 -0.08
C LEU A 168 -4.58 -27.67 0.98
N LEU A 169 -3.50 -26.97 0.58
CA LEU A 169 -2.73 -26.11 1.50
C LEU A 169 -3.60 -25.00 2.10
N ALA A 170 -4.45 -24.36 1.29
CA ALA A 170 -5.33 -23.29 1.74
C ALA A 170 -6.44 -23.81 2.68
N ALA A 171 -7.06 -24.95 2.35
CA ALA A 171 -8.06 -25.58 3.21
C ALA A 171 -7.48 -26.04 4.56
N ASP A 172 -6.31 -26.68 4.56
CA ASP A 172 -5.60 -27.05 5.80
C ASP A 172 -5.23 -25.80 6.62
N SER A 173 -4.78 -24.72 5.96
CA SER A 173 -4.44 -23.46 6.65
C SER A 173 -5.67 -22.83 7.30
N ALA A 174 -6.79 -22.76 6.58
CA ALA A 174 -8.05 -22.24 7.11
C ALA A 174 -8.57 -23.06 8.30
N ASN A 175 -8.43 -24.38 8.26
CA ASN A 175 -8.77 -25.26 9.39
C ASN A 175 -7.92 -24.94 10.64
N GLN A 176 -6.61 -24.72 10.50
CA GLN A 176 -5.77 -24.32 11.65
C GLN A 176 -6.15 -22.94 12.20
N LEU A 177 -6.36 -21.97 11.32
CA LEU A 177 -6.76 -20.61 11.69
C LEU A 177 -8.17 -20.58 12.34
N ALA A 178 -9.02 -21.58 12.08
CA ALA A 178 -10.33 -21.69 12.70
C ALA A 178 -10.30 -22.16 14.17
N VAL A 179 -9.22 -22.83 14.62
CA VAL A 179 -9.11 -23.39 16.00
C VAL A 179 -8.07 -22.69 16.88
N ILE A 180 -7.14 -21.94 16.29
CA ILE A 180 -6.11 -21.24 17.06
C ILE A 180 -6.71 -20.27 18.09
N GLY A 181 -6.16 -20.28 19.30
CA GLY A 181 -6.66 -19.50 20.43
C GLY A 181 -7.98 -19.99 21.04
N LYS A 182 -8.56 -21.10 20.56
CA LYS A 182 -9.79 -21.71 21.10
C LYS A 182 -9.48 -22.97 21.92
N VAL A 183 -10.42 -23.35 22.78
CA VAL A 183 -10.41 -24.64 23.51
C VAL A 183 -10.92 -25.74 22.57
N ALA A 184 -10.14 -26.06 21.55
CA ALA A 184 -10.44 -27.04 20.51
C ALA A 184 -9.17 -27.80 20.14
N ARG A 185 -9.25 -29.02 19.60
CA ARG A 185 -8.05 -29.75 19.13
C ARG A 185 -7.58 -29.18 17.78
N PRO A 186 -6.26 -29.17 17.49
CA PRO A 186 -5.74 -28.91 16.15
C PRO A 186 -6.32 -29.87 15.11
N HIS A 187 -6.47 -29.41 13.87
CA HIS A 187 -6.86 -30.29 12.78
C HIS A 187 -5.65 -31.13 12.29
N THR A 188 -5.91 -32.35 11.81
CA THR A 188 -4.89 -33.15 11.10
C THR A 188 -4.71 -32.61 9.69
N LEU A 189 -3.46 -32.37 9.28
CA LEU A 189 -3.14 -31.91 7.92
C LEU A 189 -3.35 -33.02 6.90
N LYS A 190 -3.96 -32.68 5.75
CA LYS A 190 -4.18 -33.62 4.63
C LYS A 190 -3.16 -33.43 3.51
N SER A 191 -2.73 -32.20 3.27
CA SER A 191 -1.82 -31.82 2.19
C SER A 191 -0.42 -32.48 2.23
N PRO A 192 0.25 -32.72 3.37
CA PRO A 192 1.61 -33.27 3.36
C PRO A 192 1.72 -34.66 2.71
N ALA A 193 0.65 -35.47 2.82
CA ALA A 193 0.59 -36.80 2.21
C ALA A 193 0.67 -36.77 0.66
N TRP A 194 0.34 -35.63 0.05
CA TRP A 194 0.36 -35.46 -1.41
C TRP A 194 1.67 -34.88 -1.95
N LYS A 195 2.68 -34.62 -1.11
CA LYS A 195 3.98 -34.06 -1.53
C LYS A 195 4.66 -34.93 -2.60
N THR A 196 4.74 -36.24 -2.38
CA THR A 196 5.37 -37.17 -3.34
C THR A 196 4.63 -37.20 -4.67
N ALA A 197 3.30 -37.22 -4.66
CA ALA A 197 2.47 -37.21 -5.87
C ALA A 197 2.59 -35.89 -6.66
N LEU A 198 2.76 -34.76 -5.97
CA LEU A 198 3.03 -33.46 -6.58
C LEU A 198 4.37 -33.48 -7.34
N GLU A 199 5.44 -33.89 -6.66
CA GLU A 199 6.82 -33.90 -7.20
C GLU A 199 7.02 -34.92 -8.32
N THR A 200 6.53 -36.15 -8.14
CA THR A 200 6.77 -37.27 -9.08
C THR A 200 5.68 -37.44 -10.14
N GLY A 201 4.47 -36.91 -9.90
CA GLY A 201 3.30 -37.23 -10.71
C GLY A 201 2.70 -38.61 -10.48
N SER A 202 3.07 -39.31 -9.40
CA SER A 202 2.63 -40.68 -9.13
C SER A 202 1.12 -40.86 -8.89
N ALA A 203 0.37 -39.79 -8.64
CA ALA A 203 -1.08 -39.84 -8.44
C ALA A 203 -1.78 -38.51 -8.75
N THR A 204 -3.08 -38.57 -9.01
CA THR A 204 -3.97 -37.41 -9.09
C THR A 204 -4.22 -36.83 -7.70
N ILE A 205 -3.99 -35.53 -7.53
CA ILE A 205 -4.21 -34.81 -6.27
C ILE A 205 -5.64 -34.26 -6.24
N PRO A 206 -6.44 -34.51 -5.19
CA PRO A 206 -7.79 -33.97 -5.07
C PRO A 206 -7.76 -32.46 -4.78
N SER A 207 -8.75 -31.72 -5.29
CA SER A 207 -8.97 -30.30 -4.97
C SER A 207 -9.85 -30.14 -3.72
N ALA A 208 -9.59 -29.10 -2.91
CA ALA A 208 -10.48 -28.70 -1.83
C ALA A 208 -11.62 -27.79 -2.33
N ALA A 209 -12.85 -28.07 -1.90
CA ALA A 209 -14.01 -27.22 -2.20
C ALA A 209 -13.86 -25.81 -1.57
N GLY A 210 -14.45 -24.80 -2.22
CA GLY A 210 -14.37 -23.39 -1.78
C GLY A 210 -13.08 -22.66 -2.14
N TRP A 211 -12.11 -23.33 -2.76
CA TRP A 211 -10.81 -22.78 -3.14
C TRP A 211 -10.54 -22.94 -4.65
N VAL A 212 -9.85 -21.95 -5.22
CA VAL A 212 -9.42 -21.94 -6.63
C VAL A 212 -7.90 -21.97 -6.66
N GLY A 213 -7.34 -23.01 -7.27
CA GLY A 213 -5.89 -23.26 -7.29
C GLY A 213 -5.13 -22.45 -8.34
N PHE A 214 -3.95 -21.95 -7.96
CA PHE A 214 -3.05 -21.21 -8.83
C PHE A 214 -1.68 -21.91 -8.87
N PRO A 215 -1.28 -22.55 -9.99
CA PRO A 215 0.01 -23.22 -10.10
C PRO A 215 1.13 -22.18 -10.03
N GLY A 216 2.16 -22.42 -9.22
CA GLY A 216 3.20 -21.41 -8.96
C GLY A 216 2.79 -20.35 -7.94
N GLY A 217 1.61 -20.47 -7.32
CA GLY A 217 1.04 -19.46 -6.43
C GLY A 217 0.30 -20.03 -5.22
N CYS A 218 -0.61 -19.26 -4.67
CA CYS A 218 -1.46 -19.67 -3.56
C CYS A 218 -2.92 -19.75 -4.02
N ALA A 219 -3.70 -20.69 -3.48
CA ALA A 219 -5.12 -20.76 -3.80
C ALA A 219 -5.87 -19.58 -3.19
N LEU A 220 -6.87 -19.07 -3.93
CA LEU A 220 -7.74 -17.98 -3.49
C LEU A 220 -9.15 -18.53 -3.20
N PRO A 221 -9.97 -17.84 -2.39
CA PRO A 221 -11.37 -18.19 -2.21
C PRO A 221 -12.11 -18.24 -3.55
N ALA A 222 -13.01 -19.21 -3.71
CA ALA A 222 -13.88 -19.28 -4.88
C ALA A 222 -14.81 -18.06 -4.96
N ALA A 223 -15.02 -17.57 -6.19
CA ALA A 223 -15.85 -16.41 -6.48
C ALA A 223 -16.99 -16.76 -7.43
N SER A 224 -18.08 -15.99 -7.36
CA SER A 224 -19.15 -16.01 -8.36
C SER A 224 -18.60 -15.68 -9.75
N SER A 225 -19.16 -16.30 -10.79
CA SER A 225 -18.84 -15.99 -12.20
C SER A 225 -19.13 -14.54 -12.58
N THR A 226 -19.95 -13.81 -11.81
CA THR A 226 -20.13 -12.36 -11.94
C THR A 226 -18.83 -11.56 -11.71
N PHE A 227 -17.84 -12.13 -11.03
CA PHE A 227 -16.51 -11.52 -10.89
C PHE A 227 -15.58 -11.80 -12.06
N ALA A 228 -15.90 -12.71 -13.00
CA ALA A 228 -15.04 -12.95 -14.16
C ALA A 228 -15.03 -11.73 -15.10
N PRO A 229 -13.92 -10.98 -15.22
CA PRO A 229 -13.81 -9.89 -16.17
C PRO A 229 -13.86 -10.42 -17.61
N LYS A 230 -14.47 -9.67 -18.53
CA LYS A 230 -14.53 -9.99 -19.96
C LYS A 230 -14.23 -8.75 -20.80
N LEU A 231 -13.02 -8.66 -21.33
CA LEU A 231 -12.62 -7.61 -22.26
C LEU A 231 -13.08 -7.94 -23.70
N PRO A 232 -13.14 -6.96 -24.62
CA PRO A 232 -13.38 -7.21 -26.04
C PRO A 232 -12.29 -8.11 -26.65
N ALA A 233 -12.67 -9.20 -27.30
CA ALA A 233 -11.72 -10.23 -27.78
C ALA A 233 -10.67 -9.74 -28.81
N ALA A 234 -10.97 -8.68 -29.57
CA ALA A 234 -10.02 -8.06 -30.51
C ALA A 234 -9.16 -6.95 -29.85
N GLY A 235 -9.48 -6.55 -28.62
CA GLY A 235 -8.99 -5.32 -28.01
C GLY A 235 -9.41 -4.04 -28.77
N PRO A 236 -8.95 -2.87 -28.31
CA PRO A 236 -8.46 -2.64 -26.96
C PRO A 236 -9.63 -2.72 -25.95
N GLY A 237 -9.35 -3.25 -24.76
CA GLY A 237 -10.25 -3.29 -23.60
C GLY A 237 -9.66 -2.64 -22.35
N VAL A 238 -8.34 -2.62 -22.22
CA VAL A 238 -7.63 -1.92 -21.14
C VAL A 238 -7.50 -0.44 -21.48
N ILE A 239 -7.81 0.46 -20.54
CA ILE A 239 -7.71 1.94 -20.65
C ILE A 239 -8.64 2.61 -21.67
N THR A 240 -8.81 2.02 -22.85
CA THR A 240 -9.53 2.57 -24.00
C THR A 240 -10.33 1.46 -24.68
N ASN A 241 -11.16 1.82 -25.66
CA ASN A 241 -11.92 0.87 -26.46
C ASN A 241 -12.08 1.38 -27.90
N GLY A 242 -12.57 0.53 -28.81
CA GLY A 242 -12.74 0.88 -30.23
C GLY A 242 -13.54 2.16 -30.48
N ALA A 243 -14.55 2.46 -29.65
CA ALA A 243 -15.32 3.69 -29.77
C ALA A 243 -14.51 4.95 -29.36
N MET A 244 -13.72 4.86 -28.29
CA MET A 244 -12.80 5.95 -27.90
C MET A 244 -11.72 6.19 -28.95
N VAL A 245 -11.16 5.12 -29.53
CA VAL A 245 -10.19 5.18 -30.65
C VAL A 245 -10.82 5.88 -31.86
N ALA A 246 -11.95 5.39 -32.37
CA ALA A 246 -12.64 5.98 -33.51
C ALA A 246 -13.01 7.46 -33.30
N ALA A 247 -13.54 7.80 -32.12
CA ALA A 247 -13.86 9.18 -31.77
C ALA A 247 -12.61 10.07 -31.67
N THR A 248 -11.46 9.52 -31.29
CA THR A 248 -10.19 10.26 -31.25
C THR A 248 -9.65 10.52 -32.64
N ASN A 249 -9.74 9.56 -33.57
CA ASN A 249 -9.36 9.77 -34.96
C ASN A 249 -10.23 10.84 -35.65
N ALA A 250 -11.55 10.80 -35.45
CA ALA A 250 -12.46 11.82 -36.00
C ALA A 250 -12.10 13.25 -35.51
N ARG A 251 -11.77 13.40 -34.22
CA ARG A 251 -11.31 14.69 -33.66
C ARG A 251 -9.91 15.07 -34.12
N GLY A 252 -8.98 14.11 -34.14
CA GLY A 252 -7.55 14.32 -34.48
C GLY A 252 -7.31 14.80 -35.92
N ALA A 253 -8.31 14.70 -36.80
CA ALA A 253 -8.30 15.25 -38.15
C ALA A 253 -8.94 16.64 -38.27
N THR A 254 -9.73 17.10 -37.30
CA THR A 254 -10.65 18.25 -37.46
C THR A 254 -10.57 19.32 -36.37
N ASP A 255 -10.18 18.95 -35.14
CA ASP A 255 -10.06 19.87 -34.02
C ASP A 255 -8.70 20.60 -34.07
N SER A 256 -8.73 21.94 -34.08
CA SER A 256 -7.54 22.79 -34.25
C SER A 256 -6.53 22.70 -33.10
N MET A 257 -6.96 22.24 -31.92
CA MET A 257 -6.09 22.03 -30.76
C MET A 257 -5.52 20.62 -30.74
N LEU A 258 -6.34 19.62 -31.06
CA LEU A 258 -5.97 18.20 -30.97
C LEU A 258 -5.21 17.70 -32.20
N ALA A 259 -5.45 18.25 -33.41
CA ALA A 259 -4.80 17.77 -34.63
C ALA A 259 -3.27 17.90 -34.61
N PRO A 260 -2.64 19.02 -34.17
CA PRO A 260 -1.19 19.09 -34.03
C PRO A 260 -0.63 18.07 -33.03
N ILE A 261 -1.33 17.85 -31.91
CA ILE A 261 -0.95 16.90 -30.86
C ILE A 261 -1.04 15.46 -31.39
N HIS A 262 -2.15 15.10 -32.04
CA HIS A 262 -2.35 13.80 -32.69
C HIS A 262 -1.21 13.49 -33.66
N GLN A 263 -0.87 14.42 -34.55
CA GLN A 263 0.24 14.27 -35.50
C GLN A 263 1.62 14.17 -34.82
N GLN A 264 1.86 14.92 -33.73
CA GLN A 264 3.08 14.79 -32.93
C GLN A 264 3.19 13.38 -32.31
N MET A 265 2.09 12.85 -31.78
CA MET A 265 2.06 11.52 -31.15
C MET A 265 2.27 10.39 -32.16
N LEU A 266 1.69 10.48 -33.36
CA LEU A 266 1.93 9.53 -34.44
C LEU A 266 3.42 9.50 -34.87
N ARG A 267 4.06 10.68 -35.01
CA ARG A 267 5.50 10.75 -35.29
C ARG A 267 6.35 10.14 -34.16
N SER A 268 6.00 10.43 -32.90
CA SER A 268 6.70 9.86 -31.74
C SER A 268 6.56 8.34 -31.65
N ALA A 269 5.40 7.79 -31.99
CA ALA A 269 5.17 6.35 -32.05
C ALA A 269 6.03 5.69 -33.14
N SER A 270 6.07 6.27 -34.35
CA SER A 270 6.88 5.76 -35.46
C SER A 270 8.38 5.78 -35.16
N ALA A 271 8.89 6.85 -34.53
CA ALA A 271 10.30 6.94 -34.14
C ALA A 271 10.70 5.90 -33.06
N GLN A 272 9.80 5.61 -32.12
CA GLN A 272 10.03 4.60 -31.07
C GLN A 272 9.88 3.16 -31.59
N ALA A 273 9.07 2.94 -32.64
CA ALA A 273 8.78 1.62 -33.19
C ALA A 273 10.00 0.93 -33.83
N THR A 274 11.01 1.70 -34.26
CA THR A 274 12.26 1.18 -34.82
C THR A 274 13.32 0.83 -33.76
N GLU A 275 13.12 1.22 -32.50
CA GLU A 275 14.04 0.90 -31.41
C GLU A 275 13.82 -0.51 -30.88
N VAL A 276 14.90 -1.30 -30.75
CA VAL A 276 14.90 -2.61 -30.09
C VAL A 276 15.58 -2.48 -28.73
N LEU A 277 14.83 -2.67 -27.65
CA LEU A 277 15.33 -2.50 -26.28
C LEU A 277 15.74 -3.81 -25.61
N THR A 278 16.72 -3.75 -24.70
CA THR A 278 17.06 -4.86 -23.78
C THR A 278 15.99 -5.00 -22.69
N LEU A 279 16.00 -6.12 -21.95
CA LEU A 279 15.09 -6.30 -20.83
C LEU A 279 15.31 -5.21 -19.76
N ASP A 280 16.55 -4.83 -19.47
CA ASP A 280 16.87 -3.81 -18.46
C ASP A 280 16.42 -2.41 -18.89
N GLN A 281 16.57 -2.07 -20.18
CA GLN A 281 16.02 -0.83 -20.74
C GLN A 281 14.49 -0.78 -20.64
N LEU A 282 13.80 -1.92 -20.86
CA LEU A 282 12.37 -2.03 -20.62
C LEU A 282 12.04 -1.90 -19.12
N ARG A 283 12.78 -2.56 -18.23
CA ARG A 283 12.61 -2.43 -16.77
C ARG A 283 12.72 -0.98 -16.29
N ALA A 284 13.54 -0.15 -16.93
CA ALA A 284 13.64 1.28 -16.64
C ALA A 284 12.56 2.16 -17.31
N GLY A 285 12.07 1.81 -18.51
CA GLY A 285 11.34 2.73 -19.39
C GLY A 285 10.05 2.23 -20.04
N TYR A 286 9.55 1.04 -19.71
CA TYR A 286 8.49 0.38 -20.51
C TYR A 286 7.13 1.08 -20.48
N ALA A 287 6.61 1.48 -19.32
CA ALA A 287 5.27 2.07 -19.21
C ALA A 287 5.00 3.29 -20.14
N PRO A 288 5.87 4.33 -20.22
CA PRO A 288 5.68 5.43 -21.17
C PRO A 288 5.89 5.01 -22.64
N ARG A 289 6.67 3.95 -22.91
CA ARG A 289 6.85 3.40 -24.27
C ARG A 289 5.59 2.70 -24.77
N VAL A 290 4.91 1.91 -23.92
CA VAL A 290 3.61 1.27 -24.25
C VAL A 290 2.59 2.31 -24.69
N ALA A 291 2.43 3.42 -23.95
CA ALA A 291 1.48 4.47 -24.30
C ALA A 291 1.76 5.11 -25.68
N ARG A 292 3.03 5.32 -26.04
CA ARG A 292 3.43 5.89 -27.34
C ARG A 292 3.18 4.92 -28.49
N LEU A 293 3.71 3.70 -28.39
CA LEU A 293 3.55 2.67 -29.42
C LEU A 293 2.07 2.29 -29.60
N GLY A 294 1.33 2.18 -28.48
CA GLY A 294 -0.10 1.93 -28.45
C GLY A 294 -0.92 2.99 -29.18
N TYR A 295 -0.57 4.27 -29.02
CA TYR A 295 -1.23 5.33 -29.77
C TYR A 295 -0.98 5.21 -31.29
N GLY A 296 0.26 4.94 -31.72
CA GLY A 296 0.56 4.74 -33.15
C GLY A 296 -0.12 3.49 -33.75
N TRP A 297 -0.17 2.39 -32.99
CA TRP A 297 -0.86 1.17 -33.38
C TRP A 297 -2.37 1.38 -33.49
N LEU A 298 -3.03 1.84 -32.42
CA LEU A 298 -4.49 1.95 -32.35
C LEU A 298 -5.05 3.05 -33.24
N GLN A 299 -4.35 4.18 -33.42
CA GLN A 299 -4.89 5.31 -34.18
C GLN A 299 -4.55 5.26 -35.67
N ALA A 300 -3.35 4.78 -36.04
CA ALA A 300 -2.85 4.82 -37.41
C ALA A 300 -2.50 3.44 -38.00
N ASN A 301 -2.87 2.34 -37.31
CA ASN A 301 -2.55 0.96 -37.71
C ASN A 301 -1.05 0.75 -38.00
N ASN A 302 -0.18 1.42 -37.24
CA ASN A 302 1.27 1.33 -37.44
C ASN A 302 1.77 -0.08 -37.07
N ALA A 303 1.96 -0.93 -38.09
CA ALA A 303 2.34 -2.32 -37.93
C ALA A 303 3.67 -2.53 -37.19
N GLN A 304 4.64 -1.61 -37.36
CA GLN A 304 5.91 -1.66 -36.62
C GLN A 304 5.69 -1.38 -35.13
N ALA A 305 4.87 -0.38 -34.79
CA ALA A 305 4.52 -0.09 -33.40
C ALA A 305 3.76 -1.26 -32.74
N GLY A 306 2.84 -1.89 -33.47
CA GLY A 306 2.16 -3.11 -33.03
C GLY A 306 3.10 -4.31 -32.83
N ALA A 307 4.10 -4.49 -33.71
CA ALA A 307 5.11 -5.52 -33.58
C ALA A 307 6.03 -5.27 -32.37
N ALA A 308 6.45 -4.02 -32.14
CA ALA A 308 7.24 -3.61 -30.99
C ALA A 308 6.49 -3.86 -29.66
N LEU A 309 5.20 -3.51 -29.57
CA LEU A 309 4.35 -3.82 -28.40
C LEU A 309 4.35 -5.32 -28.07
N ARG A 310 4.10 -6.18 -29.07
CA ARG A 310 4.09 -7.65 -28.88
C ARG A 310 5.46 -8.18 -28.44
N SER A 311 6.53 -7.69 -29.07
CA SER A 311 7.90 -8.11 -28.76
C SER A 311 8.34 -7.70 -27.35
N ASP A 312 8.11 -6.44 -26.98
CA ASP A 312 8.46 -5.89 -25.68
C ASP A 312 7.62 -6.56 -24.57
N ALA A 313 6.32 -6.77 -24.79
CA ALA A 313 5.46 -7.49 -23.86
C ALA A 313 5.94 -8.94 -23.62
N LYS A 314 6.25 -9.67 -24.69
CA LYS A 314 6.81 -11.02 -24.60
C LYS A 314 8.12 -11.03 -23.80
N LYS A 315 9.06 -10.14 -24.13
CA LYS A 315 10.36 -10.03 -23.46
C LYS A 315 10.22 -9.72 -21.96
N VAL A 316 9.32 -8.80 -21.58
CA VAL A 316 9.05 -8.49 -20.16
C VAL A 316 8.41 -9.69 -19.45
N ILE A 317 7.34 -10.27 -20.00
CA ILE A 317 6.61 -11.37 -19.36
C ILE A 317 7.49 -12.61 -19.19
N GLU A 318 8.25 -12.99 -20.21
CA GLU A 318 9.18 -14.12 -20.14
C GLU A 318 10.37 -13.84 -19.23
N GLY A 319 10.91 -12.61 -19.25
CA GLY A 319 11.98 -12.19 -18.33
C GLY A 319 11.59 -12.29 -16.85
N GLY A 320 10.29 -12.16 -16.56
CA GLY A 320 9.75 -12.32 -15.21
C GLY A 320 10.06 -11.16 -14.26
N PRO A 321 9.43 -11.17 -13.08
CA PRO A 321 9.68 -10.17 -12.04
C PRO A 321 11.01 -10.45 -11.32
N GLU A 322 11.68 -9.38 -10.90
CA GLU A 322 12.84 -9.48 -9.99
C GLU A 322 12.37 -9.88 -8.58
N SER A 323 11.31 -9.22 -8.10
CA SER A 323 10.52 -9.64 -6.96
C SER A 323 9.11 -9.08 -7.08
N MET A 324 8.10 -9.88 -6.71
CA MET A 324 6.69 -9.47 -6.73
C MET A 324 6.29 -8.61 -5.52
N SER A 325 7.16 -8.43 -4.53
CA SER A 325 7.01 -7.42 -3.46
C SER A 325 7.62 -6.07 -3.86
N THR A 326 7.56 -5.69 -5.14
CA THR A 326 8.10 -4.43 -5.65
C THR A 326 7.11 -3.72 -6.56
N LEU A 327 7.11 -2.39 -6.47
CA LEU A 327 6.32 -1.52 -7.34
C LEU A 327 6.71 -1.67 -8.82
N ASN A 328 7.99 -1.93 -9.10
CA ASN A 328 8.50 -2.12 -10.46
C ASN A 328 7.77 -3.27 -11.17
N SER A 329 7.66 -4.43 -10.51
CA SER A 329 6.97 -5.60 -11.08
C SER A 329 5.49 -5.32 -11.37
N SER A 330 4.79 -4.54 -10.54
CA SER A 330 3.40 -4.16 -10.79
C SER A 330 3.26 -3.18 -11.95
N HIS A 331 4.14 -2.18 -12.08
CA HIS A 331 4.16 -1.29 -13.26
C HIS A 331 4.47 -2.06 -14.55
N LEU A 332 5.39 -3.02 -14.50
CA LEU A 332 5.74 -3.87 -15.65
C LEU A 332 4.58 -4.80 -16.04
N LEU A 333 3.94 -5.46 -15.09
CA LEU A 333 2.78 -6.32 -15.36
C LEU A 333 1.59 -5.52 -15.91
N LEU A 334 1.31 -4.34 -15.34
CA LEU A 334 0.26 -3.44 -15.82
C LEU A 334 0.53 -2.96 -17.26
N ALA A 335 1.76 -2.55 -17.55
CA ALA A 335 2.17 -2.14 -18.89
C ALA A 335 2.16 -3.31 -19.89
N ALA A 336 2.60 -4.50 -19.48
CA ALA A 336 2.60 -5.70 -20.32
C ALA A 336 1.18 -6.20 -20.62
N GLY A 337 0.27 -6.19 -19.64
CA GLY A 337 -1.15 -6.49 -19.84
C GLY A 337 -1.82 -5.50 -20.79
N THR A 338 -1.55 -4.21 -20.61
CA THR A 338 -2.02 -3.15 -21.52
C THR A 338 -1.52 -3.36 -22.96
N ALA A 339 -0.22 -3.63 -23.13
CA ALA A 339 0.37 -3.88 -24.44
C ALA A 339 -0.17 -5.16 -25.10
N ALA A 340 -0.37 -6.22 -24.32
CA ALA A 340 -0.92 -7.49 -24.81
C ALA A 340 -2.38 -7.35 -25.28
N ASP A 341 -3.22 -6.68 -24.50
CA ASP A 341 -4.61 -6.34 -24.86
C ASP A 341 -4.68 -5.51 -26.15
N TRP A 342 -3.96 -4.39 -26.22
CA TRP A 342 -4.00 -3.48 -27.38
C TRP A 342 -3.48 -4.10 -28.67
N SER A 343 -2.51 -5.02 -28.58
CA SER A 343 -1.83 -5.62 -29.74
C SER A 343 -2.25 -7.06 -30.03
N SER A 344 -3.27 -7.57 -29.32
CA SER A 344 -3.78 -8.94 -29.37
C SER A 344 -2.68 -10.00 -29.22
N ALA A 345 -1.75 -9.79 -28.29
CA ALA A 345 -0.63 -10.69 -28.06
C ALA A 345 -1.09 -12.03 -27.44
N THR A 346 -0.59 -13.14 -27.98
CA THR A 346 -0.96 -14.51 -27.55
C THR A 346 0.28 -15.32 -27.13
N GLY A 347 0.07 -16.42 -26.41
CA GLY A 347 1.16 -17.30 -25.97
C GLY A 347 1.90 -16.81 -24.72
N LEU A 348 1.33 -15.83 -24.01
CA LEU A 348 1.90 -15.24 -22.79
C LEU A 348 1.23 -15.79 -21.52
N GLU A 349 0.03 -16.36 -21.64
CA GLU A 349 -0.88 -16.70 -20.54
C GLU A 349 -0.23 -17.63 -19.50
N GLU A 350 0.48 -18.67 -19.94
CA GLU A 350 1.14 -19.64 -19.04
C GLU A 350 2.34 -19.02 -18.29
N SER A 351 3.11 -18.16 -18.97
CA SER A 351 4.22 -17.41 -18.36
C SER A 351 3.71 -16.38 -17.34
N VAL A 352 2.63 -15.66 -17.66
CA VAL A 352 1.98 -14.75 -16.69
C VAL A 352 1.44 -15.53 -15.50
N LEU A 353 0.71 -16.62 -15.72
CA LEU A 353 0.08 -17.42 -14.68
C LEU A 353 1.09 -17.87 -13.61
N ILE A 354 2.22 -18.43 -14.03
CA ILE A 354 3.19 -19.04 -13.11
C ILE A 354 4.26 -18.06 -12.61
N ARG A 355 4.74 -17.12 -13.45
CA ARG A 355 5.83 -16.19 -13.05
C ARG A 355 5.32 -14.93 -12.33
N TRP A 356 4.10 -14.47 -12.63
CA TRP A 356 3.58 -13.19 -12.16
C TRP A 356 2.32 -13.32 -11.29
N ILE A 357 1.26 -13.96 -11.81
CA ILE A 357 -0.01 -14.12 -11.09
C ILE A 357 0.16 -15.03 -9.88
N GLY A 358 0.86 -16.16 -10.02
CA GLY A 358 1.08 -17.11 -8.93
C GLY A 358 1.64 -16.45 -7.66
N PRO A 359 2.78 -15.76 -7.71
CA PRO A 359 3.28 -15.04 -6.54
C PRO A 359 2.35 -13.92 -6.06
N HIS A 360 1.64 -13.21 -6.97
CA HIS A 360 0.62 -12.23 -6.59
C HIS A 360 -0.49 -12.86 -5.74
N THR A 361 -0.99 -14.06 -6.09
CA THR A 361 -2.04 -14.71 -5.30
C THR A 361 -1.56 -15.11 -3.90
N CYS A 362 -0.24 -15.30 -3.69
CA CYS A 362 0.31 -15.44 -2.34
C CYS A 362 0.30 -14.13 -1.54
N LEU A 363 0.58 -12.97 -2.15
CA LEU A 363 0.44 -11.67 -1.44
C LEU A 363 -0.99 -11.45 -0.93
N HIS A 364 -1.99 -11.82 -1.74
CA HIS A 364 -3.40 -11.80 -1.32
C HIS A 364 -3.72 -12.82 -0.21
N ALA A 365 -3.29 -14.08 -0.37
CA ALA A 365 -3.53 -15.13 0.61
C ALA A 365 -2.90 -14.83 1.99
N ASP A 366 -1.74 -14.15 1.98
CA ASP A 366 -0.97 -13.80 3.17
C ASP A 366 -1.36 -12.45 3.80
N LYS A 367 -2.17 -11.66 3.08
CA LYS A 367 -2.56 -10.27 3.42
C LYS A 367 -1.35 -9.40 3.69
N GLU A 368 -0.49 -9.35 2.69
CA GLU A 368 0.67 -8.48 2.68
C GLU A 368 0.25 -7.02 2.47
N ASN A 369 0.93 -6.09 3.15
CA ASN A 369 0.65 -4.65 3.07
C ASN A 369 0.72 -4.10 1.64
N PHE A 370 1.40 -4.82 0.73
CA PHE A 370 1.45 -4.54 -0.70
C PHE A 370 0.09 -4.63 -1.41
N VAL A 371 -0.90 -5.30 -0.82
CA VAL A 371 -2.24 -5.47 -1.41
C VAL A 371 -3.39 -5.08 -0.49
N ASP A 372 -3.28 -5.18 0.85
CA ASP A 372 -4.42 -4.95 1.76
C ASP A 372 -4.41 -3.61 2.52
N ALA A 373 -3.30 -2.85 2.44
CA ALA A 373 -3.16 -1.59 3.16
C ALA A 373 -3.87 -0.40 2.46
N ALA A 374 -4.13 0.66 3.23
CA ALA A 374 -4.55 1.95 2.68
C ALA A 374 -3.31 2.76 2.24
N THR A 375 -2.70 2.38 1.11
CA THR A 375 -1.49 3.02 0.55
C THR A 375 -1.52 3.06 -0.98
N ASN A 376 -0.69 3.92 -1.56
CA ASN A 376 -0.39 3.95 -3.00
C ASN A 376 0.08 2.58 -3.54
N ILE A 377 0.78 1.80 -2.71
CA ILE A 377 1.33 0.50 -3.08
C ILE A 377 0.19 -0.49 -3.37
N ALA A 378 -0.77 -0.59 -2.46
CA ALA A 378 -1.96 -1.42 -2.65
C ALA A 378 -2.80 -0.96 -3.86
N ALA A 379 -2.93 0.34 -4.11
CA ALA A 379 -3.59 0.84 -5.33
C ALA A 379 -2.93 0.32 -6.62
N ILE A 380 -1.60 0.28 -6.67
CA ILE A 380 -0.83 -0.13 -7.85
C ILE A 380 -0.84 -1.65 -8.03
N HIS A 381 -0.55 -2.43 -6.98
CA HIS A 381 -0.52 -3.90 -7.07
C HIS A 381 -1.90 -4.46 -7.45
N ASN A 382 -2.98 -4.08 -6.76
CA ASN A 382 -4.32 -4.60 -7.05
C ASN A 382 -4.79 -4.23 -8.47
N THR A 383 -4.43 -3.04 -8.97
CA THR A 383 -4.71 -2.67 -10.37
C THR A 383 -3.98 -3.60 -11.34
N ALA A 384 -2.67 -3.82 -11.14
CA ALA A 384 -1.87 -4.69 -11.99
C ALA A 384 -2.41 -6.14 -11.98
N THR A 385 -2.82 -6.64 -10.80
CA THR A 385 -3.43 -7.96 -10.65
C THR A 385 -4.80 -8.05 -11.33
N PHE A 386 -5.64 -7.02 -11.22
CA PHE A 386 -6.95 -6.97 -11.91
C PHE A 386 -6.79 -6.93 -13.44
N VAL A 387 -5.88 -6.12 -13.98
CA VAL A 387 -5.61 -6.10 -15.42
C VAL A 387 -5.02 -7.43 -15.89
N ALA A 388 -4.12 -8.03 -15.10
CA ALA A 388 -3.57 -9.34 -15.45
C ALA A 388 -4.62 -10.47 -15.43
N SER A 389 -5.61 -10.42 -14.53
CA SER A 389 -6.71 -11.38 -14.52
C SER A 389 -7.65 -11.18 -15.72
N ALA A 390 -7.92 -9.93 -16.10
CA ALA A 390 -8.75 -9.60 -17.26
C ALA A 390 -8.12 -9.97 -18.61
N VAL A 391 -6.80 -9.79 -18.76
CA VAL A 391 -6.08 -10.03 -20.02
C VAL A 391 -5.60 -11.47 -20.18
N PHE A 392 -5.01 -12.07 -19.14
CA PHE A 392 -4.29 -13.34 -19.28
C PHE A 392 -5.04 -14.57 -18.76
N LEU A 393 -6.18 -14.40 -18.08
CA LEU A 393 -6.99 -15.51 -17.55
C LEU A 393 -8.35 -15.69 -18.25
N GLU A 394 -8.56 -15.11 -19.44
CA GLU A 394 -9.78 -15.28 -20.24
C GLU A 394 -10.16 -16.77 -20.42
N LYS A 395 -9.17 -17.61 -20.75
CA LYS A 395 -9.28 -19.08 -20.91
C LYS A 395 -9.32 -19.84 -19.56
N SER A 396 -9.45 -19.14 -18.45
CA SER A 396 -9.45 -19.69 -17.08
C SER A 396 -10.42 -18.89 -16.18
N PRO A 397 -11.72 -18.86 -16.52
CA PRO A 397 -12.68 -17.91 -15.93
C PRO A 397 -12.89 -18.09 -14.42
N VAL A 398 -12.65 -19.29 -13.87
CA VAL A 398 -12.72 -19.54 -12.42
C VAL A 398 -11.56 -18.88 -11.69
N GLN A 399 -10.33 -18.98 -12.22
CA GLN A 399 -9.16 -18.24 -11.74
C GLN A 399 -9.34 -16.72 -11.95
N ALA A 400 -9.86 -16.30 -13.10
CA ALA A 400 -10.13 -14.89 -13.38
C ALA A 400 -11.10 -14.29 -12.36
N ALA A 401 -12.22 -14.96 -12.08
CA ALA A 401 -13.20 -14.53 -11.08
C ALA A 401 -12.62 -14.46 -9.67
N ALA A 402 -11.87 -15.49 -9.23
CA ALA A 402 -11.24 -15.50 -7.91
C ALA A 402 -10.23 -14.36 -7.75
N LEU A 403 -9.35 -14.17 -8.74
CA LEU A 403 -8.31 -13.16 -8.70
C LEU A 403 -8.85 -11.73 -8.83
N ALA A 404 -9.85 -11.52 -9.70
CA ALA A 404 -10.54 -10.23 -9.82
C ALA A 404 -11.31 -9.89 -8.53
N ARG A 405 -11.99 -10.86 -7.90
CA ARG A 405 -12.64 -10.66 -6.60
C ARG A 405 -11.65 -10.20 -5.54
N GLU A 406 -10.54 -10.93 -5.34
CA GLU A 406 -9.55 -10.53 -4.33
C GLU A 406 -8.94 -9.16 -4.65
N SER A 407 -8.61 -8.87 -5.91
CA SER A 407 -8.10 -7.54 -6.32
C SER A 407 -9.08 -6.40 -6.01
N LEU A 408 -10.38 -6.58 -6.34
CA LEU A 408 -11.41 -5.56 -6.12
C LEU A 408 -11.81 -5.41 -4.65
N VAL A 409 -11.69 -6.47 -3.83
CA VAL A 409 -11.86 -6.41 -2.37
C VAL A 409 -10.67 -5.72 -1.71
N SER A 410 -9.45 -6.18 -2.00
CA SER A 410 -8.21 -5.74 -1.36
C SER A 410 -7.86 -4.28 -1.67
N ILE A 411 -8.22 -3.74 -2.84
CA ILE A 411 -7.94 -2.33 -3.17
C ILE A 411 -8.82 -1.31 -2.41
N GLN A 412 -9.94 -1.74 -1.81
CA GLN A 412 -10.93 -0.81 -1.24
C GLN A 412 -10.38 0.17 -0.17
N PRO A 413 -9.44 -0.19 0.73
CA PRO A 413 -8.80 0.75 1.65
C PRO A 413 -8.00 1.83 0.90
N ALA A 414 -7.22 1.46 -0.11
CA ALA A 414 -6.42 2.37 -0.92
C ALA A 414 -7.30 3.29 -1.79
N LEU A 415 -8.44 2.81 -2.30
CA LEU A 415 -9.43 3.66 -2.97
C LEU A 415 -10.03 4.68 -1.99
N ARG A 416 -10.50 4.24 -0.83
CA ARG A 416 -11.09 5.14 0.18
C ARG A 416 -10.11 6.21 0.66
N MET A 417 -8.82 5.87 0.82
CA MET A 417 -7.78 6.84 1.16
C MET A 417 -7.82 8.07 0.25
N ILE A 418 -7.97 7.87 -1.07
CA ILE A 418 -7.93 8.94 -2.06
C ILE A 418 -9.30 9.51 -2.47
N THR A 419 -10.38 8.73 -2.40
CA THR A 419 -11.73 9.21 -2.77
C THR A 419 -12.51 9.87 -1.64
N THR A 420 -12.05 9.78 -0.37
CA THR A 420 -12.83 10.31 0.76
C THR A 420 -12.90 11.84 0.75
N ASP A 421 -11.80 12.54 0.49
CA ASP A 421 -11.78 13.99 0.27
C ASP A 421 -11.11 14.42 -1.05
N GLY A 422 -10.40 13.52 -1.73
CA GLY A 422 -9.78 13.76 -3.04
C GLY A 422 -8.24 13.79 -3.01
N GLY A 423 -7.63 14.05 -1.85
CA GLY A 423 -6.18 14.02 -1.65
C GLY A 423 -5.69 12.70 -1.05
N THR A 424 -4.47 12.66 -0.50
CA THR A 424 -4.00 11.53 0.33
C THR A 424 -3.03 12.03 1.40
N GLN A 425 -3.02 11.36 2.55
CA GLN A 425 -2.08 11.63 3.65
C GLN A 425 -0.61 11.39 3.25
N GLU A 426 -0.38 10.53 2.24
CA GLU A 426 0.96 10.25 1.67
C GLU A 426 1.51 11.42 0.82
N GLY A 427 0.74 12.49 0.64
CA GLY A 427 1.17 13.71 -0.06
C GLY A 427 0.92 13.73 -1.57
N PRO A 428 1.11 14.90 -2.22
CA PRO A 428 0.82 15.11 -3.63
C PRO A 428 1.72 14.31 -4.58
N GLY A 429 2.93 13.93 -4.12
CA GLY A 429 3.83 13.02 -4.83
C GLY A 429 3.23 11.63 -5.00
N TYR A 430 2.82 11.00 -3.89
CA TYR A 430 2.24 9.65 -3.92
C TYR A 430 0.83 9.60 -4.54
N TRP A 431 0.04 10.68 -4.37
CA TRP A 431 -1.20 10.90 -5.14
C TRP A 431 -0.96 10.79 -6.65
N THR A 432 0.09 11.47 -7.14
CA THR A 432 0.49 11.48 -8.55
C THR A 432 1.02 10.12 -8.98
N TYR A 433 1.78 9.45 -8.11
CA TYR A 433 2.39 8.15 -8.38
C TYR A 433 1.37 7.02 -8.60
N GLN A 434 0.29 6.96 -7.80
CA GLN A 434 -0.79 5.97 -7.99
C GLN A 434 -1.78 6.33 -9.11
N SER A 435 -1.73 7.56 -9.63
CA SER A 435 -2.74 8.12 -10.55
C SER A 435 -2.95 7.29 -11.81
N ARG A 436 -1.87 6.78 -12.43
CA ARG A 436 -1.97 5.91 -13.63
C ARG A 436 -2.70 4.61 -13.33
N ALA A 437 -2.37 3.95 -12.22
CA ALA A 437 -2.96 2.67 -11.86
C ALA A 437 -4.47 2.84 -11.64
N LEU A 438 -4.86 3.80 -10.80
CA LEU A 438 -6.29 4.03 -10.54
C LEU A 438 -7.05 4.47 -11.80
N ALA A 439 -6.50 5.39 -12.60
CA ALA A 439 -7.14 5.76 -13.87
C ALA A 439 -7.30 4.55 -14.82
N THR A 440 -6.32 3.64 -14.85
CA THR A 440 -6.40 2.38 -15.62
C THR A 440 -7.48 1.45 -15.08
N LEU A 441 -7.61 1.28 -13.76
CA LEU A 441 -8.65 0.45 -13.16
C LEU A 441 -10.04 1.00 -13.50
N TYR A 442 -10.29 2.27 -13.21
CA TYR A 442 -11.61 2.89 -13.43
C TYR A 442 -12.01 2.97 -14.90
N SER A 443 -11.07 3.10 -15.84
CA SER A 443 -11.35 3.10 -17.28
C SER A 443 -11.51 1.70 -17.89
N THR A 444 -10.86 0.68 -17.31
CA THR A 444 -10.97 -0.72 -17.78
C THR A 444 -12.23 -1.41 -17.26
N LEU A 445 -12.68 -1.09 -16.03
CA LEU A 445 -13.88 -1.68 -15.43
C LEU A 445 -15.15 -1.66 -16.31
N PRO A 446 -15.56 -0.55 -16.96
CA PRO A 446 -16.74 -0.54 -17.83
C PRO A 446 -16.53 -1.28 -19.17
N ASN A 447 -15.28 -1.58 -19.55
CA ASN A 447 -14.98 -2.45 -20.70
C ASN A 447 -14.97 -3.93 -20.29
N ALA A 448 -14.71 -4.24 -19.01
CA ALA A 448 -14.61 -5.59 -18.46
C ALA A 448 -15.93 -6.14 -17.89
N TYR A 449 -16.87 -5.27 -17.52
CA TYR A 449 -18.16 -5.61 -16.93
C TYR A 449 -19.28 -4.69 -17.44
N ALA A 450 -20.47 -5.25 -17.70
CA ALA A 450 -21.67 -4.44 -17.93
C ALA A 450 -22.07 -3.64 -16.67
N THR A 451 -21.94 -4.26 -15.50
CA THR A 451 -22.04 -3.62 -14.18
C THR A 451 -20.92 -4.21 -13.30
N PRO A 452 -20.06 -3.39 -12.67
CA PRO A 452 -19.03 -3.91 -11.77
C PRO A 452 -19.65 -4.75 -10.64
N PRO A 453 -19.07 -5.93 -10.30
CA PRO A 453 -19.60 -6.84 -9.27
C PRO A 453 -19.43 -6.32 -7.83
N MET A 454 -18.88 -5.12 -7.67
CA MET A 454 -18.63 -4.44 -6.41
C MET A 454 -18.78 -2.93 -6.62
N ALA A 455 -19.30 -2.22 -5.62
CA ALA A 455 -19.39 -0.77 -5.64
C ALA A 455 -17.98 -0.15 -5.64
N MET A 456 -17.72 0.76 -6.59
CA MET A 456 -16.48 1.51 -6.70
C MET A 456 -16.71 2.95 -6.22
N PRO A 457 -15.87 3.51 -5.32
CA PRO A 457 -16.00 4.89 -4.89
C PRO A 457 -15.89 5.89 -6.08
N SER A 458 -16.54 7.05 -5.97
CA SER A 458 -16.51 8.04 -7.06
C SER A 458 -15.18 8.80 -7.11
N PRO A 459 -14.53 8.94 -8.29
CA PRO A 459 -13.31 9.74 -8.44
C PRO A 459 -13.55 11.26 -8.42
N ALA A 460 -14.81 11.73 -8.36
CA ALA A 460 -15.16 13.15 -8.49
C ALA A 460 -14.41 14.10 -7.52
N LYS A 461 -14.07 13.63 -6.31
CA LYS A 461 -13.31 14.43 -5.33
C LYS A 461 -11.84 14.60 -5.71
N MET A 462 -11.24 13.65 -6.44
CA MET A 462 -9.87 13.76 -6.96
C MET A 462 -9.74 14.97 -7.90
N SER A 463 -10.78 15.24 -8.69
CA SER A 463 -10.86 16.41 -9.56
C SER A 463 -11.01 17.72 -8.78
N ASN A 464 -11.73 17.73 -7.64
CA ASN A 464 -11.74 18.88 -6.75
C ASN A 464 -10.34 19.16 -6.16
N TYR A 465 -9.59 18.11 -5.80
CA TYR A 465 -8.23 18.23 -5.29
C TYR A 465 -7.30 18.93 -6.30
N VAL A 466 -7.19 18.44 -7.55
CA VAL A 466 -6.26 19.08 -8.51
C VAL A 466 -6.59 20.54 -8.85
N LEU A 467 -7.87 20.91 -8.79
CA LEU A 467 -8.33 22.28 -9.00
C LEU A 467 -7.91 23.20 -7.83
N ASN A 468 -8.02 22.74 -6.58
CA ASN A 468 -8.01 23.60 -5.39
C ASN A 468 -6.98 23.24 -4.29
N SER A 469 -6.10 22.26 -4.49
CA SER A 469 -4.97 21.98 -3.58
C SER A 469 -3.65 22.63 -4.00
N THR A 470 -3.63 23.28 -5.16
CA THR A 470 -2.44 23.82 -5.83
C THR A 470 -2.45 25.35 -5.85
N GLY A 471 -1.26 25.97 -5.77
CA GLY A 471 -1.07 27.42 -5.82
C GLY A 471 -1.46 28.05 -7.17
N PRO A 472 -1.32 29.38 -7.33
CA PRO A 472 -1.62 30.09 -8.58
C PRO A 472 -0.72 29.67 -9.76
N ASP A 473 0.46 29.13 -9.48
CA ASP A 473 1.37 28.44 -10.41
C ASP A 473 0.87 27.04 -10.84
N ASN A 474 -0.18 26.52 -10.19
CA ASN A 474 -0.71 25.16 -10.31
C ASN A 474 0.19 24.06 -9.73
N LEU A 475 1.15 24.42 -8.89
CA LEU A 475 1.98 23.46 -8.15
C LEU A 475 1.37 23.16 -6.78
N PRO A 476 1.42 21.91 -6.29
CA PRO A 476 0.99 21.57 -4.95
C PRO A 476 2.05 22.03 -3.93
N VAL A 477 1.61 22.35 -2.70
CA VAL A 477 2.56 22.49 -1.58
C VAL A 477 3.11 21.10 -1.25
N PRO A 478 4.44 20.88 -1.30
CA PRO A 478 5.02 19.55 -1.15
C PRO A 478 5.16 19.17 0.34
N PHE A 479 4.05 18.79 0.97
CA PHE A 479 4.08 18.13 2.28
C PHE A 479 4.32 16.62 2.12
N ALA A 480 4.80 15.96 3.20
CA ALA A 480 5.24 14.56 3.18
C ALA A 480 6.38 14.32 2.17
N ASP A 481 6.69 13.07 1.82
CA ASP A 481 7.72 12.71 0.82
C ASP A 481 7.32 13.15 -0.61
N ALA A 482 7.32 14.46 -0.88
CA ALA A 482 6.87 15.07 -2.11
C ALA A 482 7.83 16.14 -2.66
N ASP A 483 7.66 16.41 -3.96
CA ASP A 483 8.25 17.53 -4.69
C ASP A 483 7.13 18.48 -5.16
N PRO A 484 7.43 19.77 -5.42
CA PRO A 484 6.48 20.72 -5.99
C PRO A 484 6.27 20.48 -7.50
N ASN A 485 5.96 19.24 -7.88
CA ASN A 485 5.71 18.82 -9.26
C ASN A 485 4.22 18.92 -9.60
N PRO A 486 3.84 19.20 -10.87
CA PRO A 486 2.43 19.18 -11.30
C PRO A 486 1.74 17.85 -11.00
N LEU A 487 0.50 17.92 -10.51
CA LEU A 487 -0.32 16.74 -10.21
C LEU A 487 -0.71 16.00 -11.49
N SER A 488 -0.68 14.65 -11.46
CA SER A 488 -1.05 13.84 -12.63
C SER A 488 -2.49 14.10 -13.13
N PRO A 489 -2.70 14.37 -14.43
CA PRO A 489 -4.03 14.61 -14.96
C PRO A 489 -4.86 13.34 -15.19
N LEU A 490 -4.31 12.14 -15.01
CA LEU A 490 -4.94 10.89 -15.45
C LEU A 490 -6.26 10.56 -14.70
N MET A 491 -6.29 10.67 -13.37
CA MET A 491 -7.54 10.46 -12.59
C MET A 491 -8.60 11.54 -12.89
N PRO A 492 -8.26 12.86 -12.88
CA PRO A 492 -9.20 13.91 -13.31
C PRO A 492 -9.70 13.77 -14.74
N ALA A 493 -8.88 13.27 -15.67
CA ALA A 493 -9.28 13.06 -17.07
C ALA A 493 -10.32 11.95 -17.22
N TRP A 494 -10.09 10.80 -16.59
CA TRP A 494 -11.10 9.73 -16.57
C TRP A 494 -12.40 10.19 -15.90
N ASP A 495 -12.30 10.92 -14.78
CA ASP A 495 -13.45 11.48 -14.07
C ASP A 495 -14.23 12.51 -14.92
N ALA A 496 -13.52 13.39 -15.62
CA ALA A 496 -14.11 14.37 -16.55
C ALA A 496 -14.82 13.69 -17.72
N TYR A 497 -14.25 12.60 -18.25
CA TYR A 497 -14.85 11.80 -19.30
C TYR A 497 -16.09 11.05 -18.82
N ALA A 498 -15.96 10.24 -17.77
CA ALA A 498 -17.03 9.40 -17.25
C ALA A 498 -18.26 10.21 -16.79
N ARG A 499 -18.04 11.40 -16.20
CA ARG A 499 -19.12 12.29 -15.73
C ARG A 499 -19.47 13.43 -16.70
N LYS A 500 -18.81 13.52 -17.86
CA LYS A 500 -18.95 14.63 -18.82
C LYS A 500 -18.82 16.02 -18.16
N ALA A 501 -17.76 16.23 -17.39
CA ALA A 501 -17.58 17.43 -16.55
C ALA A 501 -16.69 18.51 -17.25
N PRO A 502 -17.26 19.52 -17.94
CA PRO A 502 -16.52 20.41 -18.83
C PRO A 502 -15.51 21.32 -18.11
N ALA A 503 -15.78 21.70 -16.85
CA ALA A 503 -14.88 22.52 -16.05
C ALA A 503 -13.61 21.75 -15.61
N VAL A 504 -13.73 20.43 -15.38
CA VAL A 504 -12.56 19.56 -15.12
C VAL A 504 -11.83 19.29 -16.44
N ALA A 505 -12.57 19.03 -17.52
CA ALA A 505 -12.01 18.85 -18.86
C ALA A 505 -11.18 20.07 -19.31
N ALA A 506 -11.55 21.29 -18.93
CA ALA A 506 -10.77 22.50 -19.20
C ALA A 506 -9.38 22.49 -18.55
N TRP A 507 -9.30 22.04 -17.30
CA TRP A 507 -8.02 21.86 -16.60
C TRP A 507 -7.20 20.75 -17.28
N VAL A 508 -7.84 19.62 -17.61
CA VAL A 508 -7.18 18.50 -18.32
C VAL A 508 -6.65 18.91 -19.69
N ALA A 509 -7.40 19.72 -20.45
CA ALA A 509 -7.00 20.23 -21.76
C ALA A 509 -5.78 21.16 -21.67
N ARG A 510 -5.62 21.90 -20.57
CA ARG A 510 -4.41 22.70 -20.29
C ARG A 510 -3.21 21.79 -20.04
N GLU A 511 -3.36 20.74 -19.22
CA GLU A 511 -2.27 19.79 -18.96
C GLU A 511 -1.89 19.02 -20.23
N LEU A 512 -2.85 18.64 -21.07
CA LEU A 512 -2.62 17.99 -22.37
C LEU A 512 -1.79 18.88 -23.32
N LYS A 513 -2.05 20.20 -23.36
CA LYS A 513 -1.24 21.16 -24.14
C LYS A 513 0.20 21.25 -23.62
N ALA A 514 0.38 21.24 -22.30
CA ALA A 514 1.71 21.32 -21.67
C ALA A 514 2.51 20.01 -21.86
N LYS A 515 1.82 18.86 -21.82
CA LYS A 515 2.43 17.54 -21.94
C LYS A 515 1.49 16.54 -22.63
N PRO A 516 1.64 16.33 -23.95
CA PRO A 516 0.90 15.33 -24.71
C PRO A 516 0.94 13.93 -24.09
N ASP A 517 -0.23 13.30 -23.95
CA ASP A 517 -0.39 11.96 -23.37
C ASP A 517 -1.58 11.22 -24.03
N ALA A 518 -1.41 9.92 -24.29
CA ALA A 518 -2.34 9.09 -25.04
C ALA A 518 -3.71 8.94 -24.35
N HIS A 519 -3.69 8.80 -23.01
CA HIS A 519 -4.88 8.58 -22.20
C HIS A 519 -5.79 9.81 -22.27
N LEU A 520 -5.20 11.01 -22.23
CA LEU A 520 -5.91 12.29 -22.30
C LEU A 520 -6.55 12.54 -23.67
N MET A 521 -5.94 12.02 -24.76
CA MET A 521 -6.52 12.09 -26.11
C MET A 521 -7.74 11.18 -26.27
N TRP A 522 -7.72 9.98 -25.65
CA TRP A 522 -8.85 9.04 -25.63
C TRP A 522 -9.99 9.54 -24.74
N TRP A 523 -9.69 9.98 -23.52
CA TRP A 523 -10.66 10.45 -22.51
C TRP A 523 -11.05 11.93 -22.71
N TRP A 524 -11.15 12.37 -23.97
CA TRP A 524 -11.48 13.76 -24.30
C TRP A 524 -12.95 14.09 -24.02
N THR A 525 -13.18 15.25 -23.41
CA THR A 525 -14.52 15.84 -23.18
C THR A 525 -14.49 17.30 -23.61
N PRO A 526 -15.51 17.82 -24.32
CA PRO A 526 -15.62 19.24 -24.62
C PRO A 526 -15.52 20.09 -23.35
N SER A 527 -14.62 21.07 -23.35
CA SER A 527 -14.26 21.86 -22.19
C SER A 527 -14.83 23.29 -22.22
N THR A 528 -15.01 23.88 -21.05
CA THR A 528 -15.26 25.32 -20.87
C THR A 528 -13.95 26.05 -20.49
N SER A 529 -14.03 27.16 -19.75
CA SER A 529 -12.89 27.74 -19.04
C SER A 529 -12.50 26.89 -17.82
N VAL A 530 -11.21 26.96 -17.44
CA VAL A 530 -10.74 26.44 -16.14
C VAL A 530 -11.39 27.27 -15.03
N PRO A 531 -12.05 26.66 -14.04
CA PRO A 531 -12.69 27.41 -12.97
C PRO A 531 -11.66 28.13 -12.09
N ALA A 532 -12.06 29.26 -11.51
CA ALA A 532 -11.27 29.92 -10.47
C ALA A 532 -11.12 28.99 -9.26
N LYS A 533 -9.96 29.05 -8.60
CA LYS A 533 -9.66 28.26 -7.40
C LYS A 533 -10.54 28.71 -6.23
N VAL A 534 -11.09 27.76 -5.49
CA VAL A 534 -11.94 28.00 -4.32
C VAL A 534 -11.32 27.40 -3.06
N SER A 535 -11.30 28.17 -1.97
CA SER A 535 -10.72 27.72 -0.71
C SER A 535 -11.38 26.42 -0.24
N SER A 536 -10.57 25.41 0.06
CA SER A 536 -10.99 24.02 0.21
C SER A 536 -10.34 23.35 1.41
N LEU A 537 -11.03 22.34 1.95
CA LEU A 537 -10.58 21.51 3.07
C LEU A 537 -10.55 20.04 2.67
N TYR A 538 -9.43 19.39 2.97
CA TYR A 538 -9.20 17.96 2.79
C TYR A 538 -8.90 17.37 4.18
N PRO A 539 -9.94 17.05 4.99
CA PRO A 539 -9.76 16.75 6.40
C PRO A 539 -9.12 15.39 6.70
N GLN A 540 -9.18 14.43 5.76
CA GLN A 540 -8.45 13.17 5.87
C GLN A 540 -7.01 13.35 5.43
N THR A 541 -6.79 14.03 4.30
CA THR A 541 -5.46 14.47 3.84
C THR A 541 -4.75 15.36 4.87
N GLY A 542 -5.50 16.09 5.70
CA GLY A 542 -4.99 17.04 6.67
C GLY A 542 -4.57 18.39 6.05
N LEU A 543 -5.21 18.83 4.96
CA LEU A 543 -4.82 20.05 4.24
C LEU A 543 -5.98 21.04 4.14
N ALA A 544 -5.74 22.30 4.51
CA ALA A 544 -6.57 23.43 4.08
C ALA A 544 -5.80 24.28 3.06
N ALA A 545 -6.46 24.68 1.97
CA ALA A 545 -5.96 25.61 0.99
C ALA A 545 -6.88 26.84 0.91
N LEU A 546 -6.31 28.03 1.09
CA LEU A 546 -7.02 29.30 1.16
C LEU A 546 -6.62 30.17 -0.03
N HIS A 547 -7.52 30.38 -0.98
CA HIS A 547 -7.26 31.13 -2.21
C HIS A 547 -7.80 32.55 -2.15
N LEU A 548 -7.00 33.50 -2.64
CA LEU A 548 -7.40 34.88 -2.91
C LEU A 548 -6.73 35.34 -4.22
N PRO A 549 -7.23 36.40 -4.88
CA PRO A 549 -6.60 36.92 -6.09
C PRO A 549 -5.09 37.15 -5.92
N GLY A 550 -4.27 36.48 -6.74
CA GLY A 550 -2.82 36.61 -6.74
C GLY A 550 -2.05 35.92 -5.58
N GLY A 551 -2.71 35.08 -4.77
CA GLY A 551 -2.05 34.39 -3.65
C GLY A 551 -2.74 33.11 -3.18
N THR A 552 -2.05 32.33 -2.37
CA THR A 552 -2.59 31.13 -1.70
C THR A 552 -1.85 30.92 -0.39
N ALA A 553 -2.59 30.64 0.68
CA ALA A 553 -2.05 30.17 1.95
C ALA A 553 -2.52 28.74 2.21
N THR A 554 -1.68 27.89 2.81
CA THR A 554 -2.09 26.54 3.22
C THR A 554 -1.78 26.29 4.69
N LEU A 555 -2.54 25.38 5.30
CA LEU A 555 -2.34 24.90 6.66
C LEU A 555 -2.42 23.37 6.67
N LYS A 556 -1.37 22.73 7.19
CA LYS A 556 -1.21 21.28 7.30
C LYS A 556 -1.52 20.79 8.72
N GLY A 557 -2.24 19.70 8.81
CA GLY A 557 -2.46 18.86 9.99
C GLY A 557 -2.48 17.40 9.54
N GLY A 558 -3.47 16.62 9.98
CA GLY A 558 -3.58 15.21 9.63
C GLY A 558 -2.97 14.28 10.69
N ASP A 559 -2.08 13.38 10.28
CA ASP A 559 -1.61 12.25 11.09
C ASP A 559 -0.11 11.99 10.86
N ASN A 560 0.70 12.09 11.91
CA ASN A 560 2.14 11.80 11.85
C ASN A 560 2.45 10.31 11.66
N ALA A 561 1.47 9.43 11.88
CA ALA A 561 1.61 7.98 11.69
C ALA A 561 1.22 7.52 10.26
N ALA A 562 0.80 8.43 9.39
CA ALA A 562 0.50 8.10 7.99
C ALA A 562 1.78 7.73 7.24
N ASN A 563 1.66 6.83 6.26
CA ASN A 563 2.79 6.45 5.42
C ASN A 563 3.33 7.68 4.66
N HIS A 564 4.65 7.74 4.45
CA HIS A 564 5.36 8.88 3.85
C HIS A 564 5.23 10.24 4.57
N ALA A 565 4.51 10.35 5.68
CA ALA A 565 4.38 11.60 6.43
C ALA A 565 5.71 12.08 7.03
N HIS A 566 5.75 13.39 7.31
CA HIS A 566 6.76 14.05 8.15
C HIS A 566 6.11 14.54 9.45
N LEU A 567 6.91 14.98 10.42
CA LEU A 567 6.42 15.45 11.72
C LEU A 567 6.03 16.94 11.65
N ASP A 568 5.05 17.23 10.79
CA ASP A 568 4.80 18.52 10.15
C ASP A 568 3.47 19.21 10.59
N LEU A 569 2.78 18.70 11.61
CA LEU A 569 1.45 19.21 11.98
C LEU A 569 1.53 20.68 12.39
N GLY A 570 0.66 21.53 11.86
CA GLY A 570 0.72 22.99 12.02
C GLY A 570 1.55 23.73 10.96
N SER A 571 2.17 23.03 10.00
CA SER A 571 2.98 23.69 8.97
C SER A 571 2.14 24.58 8.04
N VAL A 572 2.74 25.70 7.64
CA VAL A 572 2.09 26.69 6.78
C VAL A 572 2.93 26.99 5.54
N SER A 573 2.26 27.24 4.42
CA SER A 573 2.87 27.70 3.18
C SER A 573 2.14 28.95 2.69
N PHE A 574 2.86 29.84 2.00
CA PHE A 574 2.34 31.12 1.52
C PHE A 574 2.95 31.48 0.16
N TYR A 575 2.12 31.43 -0.87
CA TYR A 575 2.41 31.91 -2.21
C TYR A 575 1.76 33.28 -2.42
N ARG A 576 2.50 34.24 -2.95
CA ARG A 576 1.96 35.56 -3.32
C ARG A 576 2.76 36.21 -4.43
N ARG A 577 2.08 36.80 -5.42
CA ARG A 577 2.71 37.60 -6.51
C ARG A 577 3.86 36.89 -7.24
N GLY A 578 3.75 35.58 -7.47
CA GLY A 578 4.80 34.80 -8.15
C GLY A 578 5.91 34.28 -7.24
N VAL A 579 5.80 34.44 -5.92
CA VAL A 579 6.81 34.05 -4.95
C VAL A 579 6.22 33.14 -3.87
N GLN A 580 6.80 31.96 -3.72
CA GLN A 580 6.62 31.09 -2.56
C GLN A 580 7.53 31.59 -1.42
N TRP A 581 6.94 32.01 -0.29
CA TRP A 581 7.65 32.65 0.83
C TRP A 581 7.97 31.71 1.99
N SER A 582 7.15 30.68 2.21
CA SER A 582 7.45 29.54 3.10
C SER A 582 7.63 28.30 2.24
N VAL A 583 8.74 27.58 2.40
CA VAL A 583 9.08 26.41 1.60
C VAL A 583 9.11 25.19 2.51
N ASP A 584 8.35 24.16 2.13
CA ASP A 584 8.53 22.83 2.73
C ASP A 584 9.75 22.16 2.07
N PRO A 585 10.65 21.52 2.84
CA PRO A 585 11.84 20.88 2.30
C PRO A 585 11.54 19.66 1.42
N GLY A 586 10.37 19.01 1.54
CA GLY A 586 10.01 17.83 0.75
C GLY A 586 10.78 16.55 1.11
N GLY A 587 10.77 15.56 0.21
CA GLY A 587 11.37 14.24 0.44
C GLY A 587 12.91 14.19 0.29
N GLU A 588 13.50 13.05 0.69
CA GLU A 588 14.91 12.77 0.44
C GLU A 588 15.20 12.32 -0.99
N LYS A 589 16.33 12.77 -1.55
CA LYS A 589 16.79 12.32 -2.87
C LYS A 589 17.50 10.97 -2.78
N GLY A 590 17.20 10.10 -3.74
CA GLY A 590 17.94 8.84 -3.93
C GLY A 590 17.65 7.75 -2.89
N SER A 591 16.59 7.89 -2.08
CA SER A 591 16.14 6.87 -1.11
C SER A 591 17.26 6.35 -0.20
N PRO A 592 17.89 7.21 0.63
CA PRO A 592 19.09 6.84 1.39
C PRO A 592 18.84 5.70 2.40
N PRO A 593 19.89 4.95 2.81
CA PRO A 593 19.73 3.73 3.60
C PRO A 593 18.92 3.91 4.90
N GLY A 594 17.81 3.17 5.03
CA GLY A 594 16.93 3.23 6.20
C GLY A 594 15.93 4.39 6.22
N TYR A 595 15.82 5.19 5.15
CA TYR A 595 14.86 6.30 5.07
C TYR A 595 13.38 5.88 5.18
N TYR A 596 13.04 4.68 4.69
CA TYR A 596 11.70 4.09 4.85
C TYR A 596 11.62 3.10 6.01
N SER A 597 12.57 3.15 6.96
CA SER A 597 12.69 2.18 8.05
C SER A 597 12.60 2.86 9.42
N GLU A 598 11.79 2.28 10.30
CA GLU A 598 11.68 2.71 11.69
C GLU A 598 12.82 2.15 12.55
N PRO A 599 13.43 2.92 13.48
CA PRO A 599 13.23 4.35 13.74
C PRO A 599 14.11 5.28 12.87
N THR A 600 14.99 4.73 12.03
CA THR A 600 16.05 5.44 11.28
C THR A 600 15.54 6.62 10.44
N ARG A 601 14.33 6.52 9.87
CA ARG A 601 13.64 7.60 9.13
C ARG A 601 13.71 8.94 9.84
N TRP A 602 13.49 8.96 11.16
CA TRP A 602 13.39 10.19 11.95
C TRP A 602 14.74 10.82 12.30
N ASN A 603 15.85 10.27 11.78
CA ASN A 603 17.18 10.89 11.86
C ASN A 603 17.43 11.90 10.72
N TYR A 604 16.79 11.75 9.56
CA TYR A 604 16.89 12.67 8.42
C TYR A 604 16.22 14.00 8.72
N TRP A 605 16.88 15.14 8.46
CA TRP A 605 16.36 16.44 8.93
C TRP A 605 15.01 16.77 8.30
N LYS A 606 14.82 16.51 7.00
CA LYS A 606 13.57 16.86 6.29
C LYS A 606 12.32 16.26 6.92
N THR A 607 12.41 15.09 7.56
CA THR A 607 11.27 14.43 8.22
C THR A 607 10.93 14.94 9.62
N LYS A 608 11.81 15.77 10.21
CA LYS A 608 11.73 16.26 11.61
C LYS A 608 10.92 17.55 11.69
N THR A 609 10.26 17.80 12.81
CA THR A 609 9.56 19.06 13.07
C THR A 609 10.47 20.30 12.94
N ALA A 610 11.78 20.13 13.12
CA ALA A 610 12.80 21.18 12.94
C ALA A 610 13.01 21.65 11.48
N SER A 611 12.38 21.01 10.49
CA SER A 611 12.51 21.33 9.05
C SER A 611 11.30 22.04 8.43
N HIS A 612 10.20 22.19 9.18
CA HIS A 612 8.95 22.77 8.67
C HIS A 612 8.57 24.08 9.36
N SER A 613 7.76 24.89 8.67
CA SER A 613 7.20 26.17 9.16
C SER A 613 6.10 25.98 10.22
N THR A 614 6.42 25.31 11.33
CA THR A 614 5.48 24.95 12.41
C THR A 614 5.93 25.41 13.80
N LEU A 615 5.16 25.05 14.84
CA LEU A 615 5.46 25.26 16.25
C LEU A 615 5.97 23.93 16.87
N MET A 616 7.00 23.99 17.71
CA MET A 616 7.59 22.82 18.37
C MET A 616 7.96 23.10 19.84
N ILE A 617 8.13 22.05 20.65
CA ILE A 617 8.59 22.16 22.04
C ILE A 617 10.12 22.04 22.09
N GLY A 618 10.79 23.15 22.39
CA GLY A 618 12.25 23.25 22.44
C GLY A 618 12.89 22.85 21.11
N ALA A 619 13.65 21.76 21.13
CA ALA A 619 14.26 21.12 19.96
C ALA A 619 13.66 19.73 19.65
N ASN A 620 12.56 19.35 20.30
CA ASN A 620 11.97 18.02 20.18
C ASN A 620 11.05 17.90 18.96
N ASN A 621 11.09 16.75 18.32
CA ASN A 621 10.09 16.34 17.33
C ASN A 621 8.69 16.22 17.97
N GLN A 622 7.66 16.48 17.16
CA GLN A 622 6.28 16.08 17.49
C GLN A 622 6.19 14.55 17.65
N PRO A 623 5.23 14.03 18.44
CA PRO A 623 5.01 12.59 18.53
C PRO A 623 4.69 11.97 17.16
N ARG A 624 5.28 10.80 16.87
CA ARG A 624 4.98 10.01 15.65
C ARG A 624 3.52 9.52 15.60
N SER A 625 2.84 9.46 16.74
CA SER A 625 1.41 9.12 16.85
C SER A 625 0.49 10.34 16.94
N ALA A 626 1.02 11.56 16.76
CA ALA A 626 0.23 12.78 16.85
C ALA A 626 -0.77 12.87 15.70
N LYS A 627 -1.98 13.35 16.03
CA LYS A 627 -3.03 13.69 15.08
C LYS A 627 -3.48 15.13 15.33
N ALA A 628 -3.75 15.87 14.26
CA ALA A 628 -4.10 17.28 14.30
C ALA A 628 -5.24 17.58 13.32
N ALA A 629 -6.47 17.68 13.84
CA ALA A 629 -7.66 17.94 13.02
C ALA A 629 -7.64 19.36 12.45
N THR A 630 -7.83 19.48 11.14
CA THR A 630 -7.92 20.74 10.39
C THR A 630 -9.36 21.14 10.13
N THR A 631 -9.68 22.43 10.31
CA THR A 631 -11.01 23.01 10.12
C THR A 631 -10.91 24.24 9.22
N LEU A 632 -11.79 24.34 8.22
CA LEU A 632 -12.01 25.57 7.46
C LEU A 632 -13.06 26.40 8.20
N VAL A 633 -12.65 27.54 8.75
CA VAL A 633 -13.51 28.43 9.53
C VAL A 633 -14.36 29.30 8.59
N ASN A 634 -13.77 29.77 7.50
CA ASN A 634 -14.42 30.46 6.39
C ASN A 634 -13.48 30.45 5.16
N ALA A 635 -13.88 31.05 4.04
CA ALA A 635 -13.11 31.06 2.80
C ALA A 635 -11.70 31.69 2.89
N THR A 636 -11.40 32.48 3.92
CA THR A 636 -10.07 33.07 4.15
C THR A 636 -9.38 32.58 5.42
N THR A 637 -10.00 31.68 6.19
CA THR A 637 -9.52 31.30 7.52
C THR A 637 -9.58 29.79 7.75
N ALA A 638 -8.46 29.19 8.13
CA ALA A 638 -8.36 27.79 8.54
C ALA A 638 -7.69 27.67 9.90
N SER A 639 -8.04 26.63 10.66
CA SER A 639 -7.47 26.35 11.98
C SER A 639 -7.09 24.88 12.12
N VAL A 640 -6.12 24.58 12.99
CA VAL A 640 -5.70 23.21 13.31
C VAL A 640 -5.47 23.06 14.81
N ASN A 641 -5.95 21.96 15.38
CA ASN A 641 -5.70 21.59 16.78
C ASN A 641 -4.34 20.90 16.90
N LEU A 642 -3.45 21.46 17.74
CA LEU A 642 -2.07 21.01 17.92
C LEU A 642 -1.81 20.32 19.27
N VAL A 643 -2.83 20.03 20.09
CA VAL A 643 -2.65 19.39 21.42
C VAL A 643 -1.91 18.04 21.30
N GLY A 644 -2.26 17.23 20.29
CA GLY A 644 -1.56 15.97 20.02
C GLY A 644 -0.11 16.14 19.51
N ALA A 645 0.20 17.29 18.91
CA ALA A 645 1.52 17.62 18.40
C ALA A 645 2.44 18.27 19.46
N LEU A 646 1.85 18.89 20.48
CA LEU A 646 2.54 19.62 21.55
C LEU A 646 2.19 19.02 22.94
N PRO A 647 2.82 17.91 23.34
CA PRO A 647 2.59 17.27 24.63
C PRO A 647 2.78 18.21 25.83
N GLY A 648 1.92 18.09 26.84
CA GLY A 648 1.91 18.96 28.02
C GLY A 648 1.12 20.25 27.86
N THR A 649 0.50 20.49 26.69
CA THR A 649 -0.47 21.58 26.51
C THR A 649 -1.88 21.15 26.91
N THR A 650 -2.61 22.03 27.60
CA THR A 650 -4.05 21.86 27.91
C THR A 650 -4.92 22.38 26.78
N SER A 651 -4.42 23.34 26.00
CA SER A 651 -4.95 23.69 24.69
C SER A 651 -3.84 24.17 23.78
N ALA A 652 -3.90 23.82 22.50
CA ALA A 652 -2.99 24.32 21.48
C ALA A 652 -3.71 24.38 20.13
N SER A 653 -3.65 25.54 19.47
CA SER A 653 -4.21 25.72 18.13
C SER A 653 -3.39 26.72 17.32
N ARG A 654 -3.38 26.50 16.01
CA ARG A 654 -2.84 27.41 15.02
C ARG A 654 -3.94 27.79 14.04
N THR A 655 -4.11 29.08 13.80
CA THR A 655 -5.11 29.62 12.86
C THR A 655 -4.44 30.50 11.82
N VAL A 656 -4.66 30.20 10.54
CA VAL A 656 -4.18 30.99 9.40
C VAL A 656 -5.33 31.83 8.86
N VAL A 657 -5.13 33.13 8.75
CA VAL A 657 -6.02 34.08 8.05
C VAL A 657 -5.27 34.61 6.83
N HIS A 658 -5.81 34.33 5.64
CA HIS A 658 -5.28 34.80 4.37
C HIS A 658 -5.97 36.12 3.99
N GLY A 659 -5.22 37.22 3.98
CA GLY A 659 -5.70 38.55 3.59
C GLY A 659 -5.42 38.90 2.13
N SER A 660 -5.97 40.00 1.65
CA SER A 660 -5.75 40.48 0.27
C SER A 660 -4.32 40.93 -0.01
N THR A 661 -3.56 41.29 1.03
CA THR A 661 -2.14 41.70 0.95
C THR A 661 -1.19 40.84 1.78
N SER A 662 -1.69 40.13 2.79
CA SER A 662 -0.88 39.46 3.83
C SER A 662 -1.41 38.08 4.20
N MET A 663 -0.68 37.36 5.06
CA MET A 663 -1.15 36.21 5.80
C MET A 663 -0.85 36.43 7.29
N ALA A 664 -1.84 36.23 8.16
CA ALA A 664 -1.65 36.20 9.60
C ALA A 664 -1.73 34.77 10.11
N ILE A 665 -0.82 34.38 11.01
CA ILE A 665 -0.81 33.11 11.72
C ILE A 665 -0.97 33.44 13.21
N LYS A 666 -2.05 32.95 13.82
CA LYS A 666 -2.35 33.10 15.24
C LYS A 666 -2.14 31.76 15.94
N ASP A 667 -1.16 31.71 16.82
CA ASP A 667 -0.85 30.57 17.68
C ASP A 667 -1.36 30.83 19.11
N VAL A 668 -2.25 29.96 19.60
CA VAL A 668 -2.76 30.00 20.96
C VAL A 668 -2.37 28.69 21.65
N VAL A 669 -1.61 28.80 22.75
CA VAL A 669 -1.16 27.66 23.54
C VAL A 669 -1.39 27.96 25.02
N ARG A 670 -1.84 26.96 25.78
CA ARG A 670 -1.95 26.97 27.24
C ARG A 670 -1.37 25.68 27.81
N SER A 671 -0.69 25.78 28.94
CA SER A 671 -0.13 24.63 29.68
C SER A 671 -0.04 24.97 31.17
N ASP A 672 -0.24 23.97 32.02
CA ASP A 672 -0.19 24.12 33.48
C ASP A 672 1.26 24.27 34.00
N SER A 673 2.23 23.91 33.17
CA SER A 673 3.66 24.07 33.40
C SER A 673 4.32 24.82 32.25
N ALA A 674 5.43 25.49 32.54
CA ALA A 674 6.21 26.22 31.55
C ALA A 674 6.78 25.27 30.49
N LEU A 675 6.53 25.58 29.21
CA LEU A 675 7.10 24.88 28.07
C LEU A 675 8.04 25.82 27.29
N PRO A 676 9.23 25.34 26.85
CA PRO A 676 10.00 26.04 25.83
C PRO A 676 9.31 25.84 24.48
N LEU A 677 8.85 26.90 23.83
CA LEU A 677 8.22 26.84 22.51
C LEU A 677 9.10 27.51 21.46
N THR A 678 9.21 26.92 20.28
CA THR A 678 9.94 27.48 19.14
C THR A 678 8.99 27.61 17.96
N TRP A 679 8.69 28.84 17.55
CA TRP A 679 7.99 29.12 16.29
C TRP A 679 9.00 29.15 15.15
N GLN A 680 8.70 28.50 14.02
CA GLN A 680 9.63 28.39 12.89
C GLN A 680 9.01 28.80 11.55
N TRP A 681 9.85 29.33 10.67
CA TRP A 681 9.56 29.60 9.26
C TRP A 681 10.75 29.22 8.39
N VAL A 682 10.51 28.40 7.36
CA VAL A 682 11.54 27.88 6.46
C VAL A 682 11.35 28.50 5.09
N THR A 683 12.43 28.99 4.48
CA THR A 683 12.38 29.76 3.23
C THR A 683 13.68 29.63 2.45
N ASP A 684 13.60 29.74 1.12
CA ASP A 684 14.73 29.88 0.20
C ASP A 684 14.98 31.36 -0.19
N ALA A 685 14.25 32.30 0.41
CA ALA A 685 14.51 33.72 0.28
C ALA A 685 15.78 34.14 1.06
N ALA A 686 16.45 35.20 0.60
CA ALA A 686 17.51 35.84 1.39
C ALA A 686 16.89 36.51 2.63
N VAL A 687 17.40 36.19 3.82
CA VAL A 687 16.85 36.65 5.10
C VAL A 687 17.78 37.63 5.80
N SER A 688 17.21 38.68 6.37
CA SER A 688 17.86 39.47 7.41
C SER A 688 16.87 39.83 8.54
N ILE A 689 17.38 40.13 9.74
CA ILE A 689 16.57 40.62 10.86
C ILE A 689 16.95 42.08 11.10
N ASN A 690 15.96 42.99 11.05
CA ASN A 690 16.21 44.38 11.41
C ASN A 690 16.35 44.49 12.94
N PRO A 691 17.47 45.05 13.45
CA PRO A 691 17.79 45.01 14.88
C PRO A 691 16.85 45.86 15.73
N ASP A 692 16.31 46.95 15.19
CA ASP A 692 15.51 47.95 15.93
C ASP A 692 14.04 47.51 16.05
N THR A 693 13.45 47.10 14.92
CA THR A 693 12.04 46.70 14.83
C THR A 693 11.78 45.23 15.10
N LYS A 694 12.84 44.41 15.24
CA LYS A 694 12.82 42.93 15.31
C LYS A 694 11.98 42.27 14.20
N ARG A 695 11.86 42.93 13.05
CA ARG A 695 11.19 42.38 11.85
C ARG A 695 12.15 41.51 11.06
N VAL A 696 11.64 40.40 10.55
CA VAL A 696 12.32 39.60 9.54
C VAL A 696 12.07 40.24 8.19
N VAL A 697 13.11 40.36 7.36
CA VAL A 697 13.02 40.85 5.98
C VAL A 697 13.43 39.71 5.06
N LEU A 698 12.52 39.31 4.17
CA LEU A 698 12.70 38.27 3.17
C LEU A 698 12.86 38.92 1.80
N ARG A 699 13.86 38.53 1.00
CA ARG A 699 14.04 39.01 -0.37
C ARG A 699 14.19 37.86 -1.37
N LYS A 700 13.36 37.88 -2.42
CA LYS A 700 13.35 36.86 -3.49
C LYS A 700 12.75 37.44 -4.76
N ASN A 701 13.34 37.12 -5.92
CA ASN A 701 12.87 37.55 -7.25
C ASN A 701 12.58 39.07 -7.36
N GLY A 702 13.45 39.91 -6.80
CA GLY A 702 13.28 41.38 -6.75
C GLY A 702 12.19 41.89 -5.80
N GLN A 703 11.42 41.00 -5.18
CA GLN A 703 10.37 41.34 -4.22
C GLN A 703 10.90 41.26 -2.78
N THR A 704 10.29 42.03 -1.89
CA THR A 704 10.54 41.99 -0.44
C THR A 704 9.24 41.67 0.28
N ALA A 705 9.31 40.74 1.24
CA ALA A 705 8.25 40.49 2.21
C ALA A 705 8.80 40.65 3.64
N TYR A 706 7.90 40.86 4.59
CA TYR A 706 8.26 41.08 6.00
C TYR A 706 7.54 40.08 6.91
N ILE A 707 8.18 39.69 8.03
CA ILE A 707 7.49 39.02 9.15
C ILE A 707 7.57 39.92 10.38
N ARG A 708 6.41 40.20 10.98
CA ARG A 708 6.26 40.91 12.26
C ARG A 708 5.52 40.02 13.25
N PHE A 709 5.92 40.09 14.51
CA PHE A 709 5.30 39.36 15.61
C PHE A 709 4.61 40.32 16.58
N GLU A 710 3.46 39.89 17.11
CA GLU A 710 2.66 40.56 18.14
C GLU A 710 2.32 39.54 19.23
N GLY A 711 2.30 39.94 20.51
CA GLY A 711 2.11 39.00 21.63
C GLY A 711 3.33 38.12 21.92
N VAL A 712 4.54 38.60 21.59
CA VAL A 712 5.81 37.91 21.87
C VAL A 712 6.07 37.84 23.38
N PRO A 713 6.30 36.65 23.97
CA PRO A 713 6.66 36.52 25.38
C PRO A 713 7.99 37.20 25.74
N ALA A 714 8.12 37.64 26.99
CA ALA A 714 9.38 38.18 27.51
C ALA A 714 10.51 37.13 27.44
N GLY A 715 11.73 37.59 27.12
CA GLY A 715 12.88 36.71 26.95
C GLY A 715 12.91 35.88 25.66
N ALA A 716 11.98 36.10 24.73
CA ALA A 716 12.01 35.44 23.43
C ALA A 716 13.16 35.96 22.54
N VAL A 717 13.78 35.06 21.78
CA VAL A 717 14.93 35.34 20.91
C VAL A 717 14.58 35.02 19.45
N LEU A 718 14.72 36.01 18.57
CA LEU A 718 14.53 35.87 17.13
C LEU A 718 15.88 35.65 16.45
N THR A 719 16.00 34.56 15.68
CA THR A 719 17.20 34.20 14.91
C THR A 719 16.85 33.79 13.48
N ALA A 720 17.83 33.84 12.59
CA ALA A 720 17.78 33.27 11.25
C ALA A 720 19.12 32.60 10.97
N ALA A 721 19.10 31.34 10.53
CA ALA A 721 20.31 30.57 10.24
C ALA A 721 20.09 29.66 9.01
N PRO A 722 21.15 29.34 8.25
CA PRO A 722 21.08 28.32 7.21
C PRO A 722 20.53 27.00 7.75
N ALA A 723 19.69 26.33 6.97
CA ALA A 723 19.28 24.97 7.23
C ALA A 723 20.46 24.00 7.06
N PRO A 724 20.46 22.83 7.74
CA PRO A 724 21.48 21.81 7.55
C PRO A 724 21.40 21.11 6.17
N GLU A 725 20.26 21.23 5.47
CA GLU A 725 20.03 20.61 4.17
C GLU A 725 19.29 21.56 3.21
N THR A 726 19.31 21.21 1.92
CA THR A 726 18.56 21.91 0.86
C THR A 726 17.12 21.39 0.76
N SER A 727 16.26 22.11 0.04
CA SER A 727 14.97 21.58 -0.40
C SER A 727 15.13 20.38 -1.35
N SER A 728 14.05 19.66 -1.61
CA SER A 728 14.01 18.61 -2.63
C SER A 728 14.24 19.14 -4.06
N THR A 729 14.09 20.45 -4.31
CA THR A 729 14.54 21.08 -5.57
C THR A 729 16.04 21.44 -5.58
N GLY A 730 16.73 21.36 -4.44
CA GLY A 730 18.14 21.74 -4.27
C GLY A 730 18.36 23.21 -3.87
N ALA A 731 17.30 23.94 -3.51
CA ALA A 731 17.42 25.31 -3.04
C ALA A 731 18.03 25.36 -1.64
N VAL A 732 18.92 26.32 -1.40
CA VAL A 732 19.46 26.60 -0.06
C VAL A 732 18.36 27.18 0.81
N LEU A 733 18.14 26.60 1.98
CA LEU A 733 17.09 27.01 2.91
C LEU A 733 17.69 27.80 4.08
N THR A 734 16.91 28.76 4.59
CA THR A 734 17.13 29.47 5.85
C THR A 734 15.95 29.17 6.78
N VAL A 735 16.25 28.86 8.04
CA VAL A 735 15.26 28.68 9.10
C VAL A 735 15.27 29.91 10.01
N VAL A 736 14.15 30.61 10.04
CA VAL A 736 13.86 31.69 11.00
C VAL A 736 13.20 31.07 12.22
N LYS A 737 13.68 31.42 13.42
CA LYS A 737 13.15 30.88 14.68
C LYS A 737 12.88 32.00 15.67
N LEU A 738 11.69 31.98 16.29
CA LEU A 738 11.39 32.72 17.50
C LEU A 738 11.32 31.72 18.66
N SER A 739 12.40 31.64 19.43
CA SER A 739 12.52 30.75 20.60
C SER A 739 11.97 31.45 21.84
N MET A 740 11.03 30.83 22.54
CA MET A 740 10.31 31.35 23.70
C MET A 740 10.53 30.37 24.87
N PRO A 741 11.48 30.61 25.78
CA PRO A 741 11.99 29.57 26.69
C PRO A 741 11.04 29.19 27.83
N ASN A 742 10.08 30.05 28.18
CA ASN A 742 9.21 29.90 29.34
C ASN A 742 7.78 30.35 29.00
N VAL A 743 6.94 29.41 28.55
CA VAL A 743 5.57 29.71 28.13
C VAL A 743 4.56 28.81 28.85
N THR A 744 3.65 29.41 29.61
CA THR A 744 2.41 28.80 30.14
C THR A 744 1.17 29.27 29.39
N SER A 745 1.24 30.46 28.77
CA SER A 745 0.16 31.07 28.00
C SER A 745 0.74 31.84 26.81
N LEU A 746 0.33 31.45 25.60
CA LEU A 746 0.70 32.08 24.34
C LEU A 746 -0.55 32.61 23.64
N ASN A 747 -0.47 33.85 23.12
CA ASN A 747 -1.40 34.39 22.14
C ASN A 747 -0.56 35.17 21.09
N LEU A 748 0.26 34.42 20.33
CA LEU A 748 1.20 34.98 19.35
C LEU A 748 0.47 35.21 18.04
N THR A 749 0.64 36.38 17.43
CA THR A 749 0.25 36.63 16.04
C THR A 749 1.49 36.97 15.23
N SER A 750 1.76 36.24 14.17
CA SER A 750 2.78 36.58 13.17
C SER A 750 2.11 36.98 11.87
N ILE A 751 2.54 38.08 11.27
CA ILE A 751 1.97 38.63 10.04
C ILE A 751 3.06 38.67 8.98
N VAL A 752 2.77 38.09 7.81
CA VAL A 752 3.63 38.03 6.62
C VAL A 752 2.98 38.85 5.50
N TRP A 753 3.69 39.83 4.92
CA TRP A 753 3.15 40.71 3.87
C TRP A 753 4.23 41.18 2.88
#